data_AF-A0A0C3AQH5-F1
#
_entry.id   AF-A0A0C3AQH5-F1
#
_cell.length_a   1.000
_cell.length_b   1.000
_cell.length_c   1.000
_cell.angle_alpha   90.00
_cell.angle_beta   90.00
_cell.angle_gamma   90.00
#
_symmetry.space_group_name_H-M   'P 1'
#
loop_
_entity.id
_entity.type
_entity.pdbx_description
1 polymer ?
#
loop_
_entity_poly.entity_id
_entity_poly.type
_entity_poly.pdbx_seq_one_letter_code
_entity_poly.pdbx_strand_id
1 'polypeptide(L)'
;MFEPAEESQCCLKNATFNSRLESGHHAQCTNDDIGSFAKDAAKLVSVFGPAISQSTPHIYLSVLPFAPQASPVAEHYRPLFPKILNPRRGKADGWPAIVAVMKGHTGGVSSIAFSQDGKRIVSGSYDQTIRVWDSETGDVVLGPLEGHTSLVYSVAFSQDGKRIVSGAYDQTIRVWDSETGDVVIGPLEGHTSSVRSVIFSQDGKDIVSGSDDQTIRVWDSATGDVVLGPLKGHTSSVKSVAFSQDGKRIVSGSYGQTIRVWDSEMGNVVLGPLEGHTSSVNSVVFLQDGKRIASGSDDQTIRVWDSETGDVDLGPLEGHTSSVKSVAFSQDGKRIVSGSDDQTIRVWDSEAGDVFLGPLEGHTNSIKSVAFSQDGKYIVSGSDDQTIRVWDSETGNVVLGPLEGHTDWVNSVAFLQDGKCIVSGSDDKTIRVWDSETGDVVLGPLEGHTDWVNSVAFLEDGERIISGSDDDTIYVWDSETGDVVLGPLEEHTDSVNSVAFSQDGKHIVSGSDDQTIRVWDSETGDIVLGPLKGHTSPVTSVAFSQDGKRIVSGSRDQTIRVWDSETGDVVLGPLEGHASLVNSVAFSRDSKHIVSGSDDQTIRIWDSETGDVSGPLEGHASLVNSTAFSQDGNCIISGSSDKTICLWDAETTQIVGSSLERHTCPVSSAPGSGLGDIFIDNTRHEGGWLVNSSSCLLFWLPSWNRKGLYWPRTLLVIGRGVPPTQLDLCNFVHGDSWHKFKA
;
A
#
# COMPACT_ATOMS: atom_id res chain seq x y z
N MET A 1 -28.18 -41.22 1.27
CA MET A 1 -27.80 -42.65 1.24
C MET A 1 -26.90 -42.80 0.01
N PHE A 2 -25.63 -43.14 0.21
CA PHE A 2 -24.62 -43.46 -0.81
C PHE A 2 -25.15 -44.64 -1.70
N GLU A 3 -24.75 -44.94 -2.94
CA GLU A 3 -23.62 -44.63 -3.86
C GLU A 3 -23.98 -45.28 -5.25
N PRO A 4 -23.09 -45.52 -6.25
CA PRO A 4 -22.03 -44.73 -6.91
C PRO A 4 -22.16 -44.72 -8.48
N ALA A 5 -21.11 -44.26 -9.18
CA ALA A 5 -20.77 -44.46 -10.62
C ALA A 5 -21.50 -43.57 -11.66
N GLU A 6 -20.92 -43.21 -12.82
CA GLU A 6 -19.69 -43.68 -13.49
C GLU A 6 -18.71 -42.55 -13.90
N GLU A 7 -17.44 -42.91 -14.10
CA GLU A 7 -16.44 -42.09 -14.80
C GLU A 7 -16.86 -41.86 -16.27
N SER A 8 -16.62 -40.66 -16.81
CA SER A 8 -16.42 -40.53 -18.26
C SER A 8 -15.53 -39.35 -18.61
N GLN A 9 -14.36 -39.68 -19.19
CA GLN A 9 -13.51 -38.74 -19.90
C GLN A 9 -14.33 -38.01 -20.98
N CYS A 10 -14.38 -36.68 -20.93
CA CYS A 10 -14.81 -35.89 -22.09
C CYS A 10 -13.65 -35.08 -22.63
N CYS A 11 -12.97 -35.65 -23.63
CA CYS A 11 -11.89 -35.00 -24.36
C CYS A 11 -12.31 -33.62 -24.89
N LEU A 12 -11.34 -32.69 -24.91
CA LEU A 12 -11.40 -31.46 -25.71
C LEU A 12 -11.75 -31.81 -27.17
N LYS A 13 -13.01 -31.58 -27.57
CA LYS A 13 -13.42 -31.60 -28.97
C LYS A 13 -13.44 -30.17 -29.51
N ASN A 14 -12.40 -29.86 -30.27
CA ASN A 14 -12.22 -28.63 -31.05
C ASN A 14 -13.34 -28.45 -32.11
N ALA A 15 -14.53 -28.01 -31.70
CA ALA A 15 -15.69 -27.93 -32.59
C ALA A 15 -16.50 -26.61 -32.54
N THR A 16 -16.23 -25.71 -31.59
CA THR A 16 -16.95 -24.42 -31.47
C THR A 16 -16.06 -23.18 -31.56
N PHE A 17 -14.74 -23.34 -31.74
CA PHE A 17 -13.80 -22.21 -31.87
C PHE A 17 -13.82 -21.57 -33.28
N ASN A 18 -14.29 -22.28 -34.31
CA ASN A 18 -14.17 -21.85 -35.71
C ASN A 18 -15.43 -21.24 -36.35
N SER A 19 -16.61 -21.28 -35.72
CA SER A 19 -17.88 -20.91 -36.40
C SER A 19 -18.30 -19.45 -36.29
N ARG A 20 -17.40 -18.53 -35.89
CA ARG A 20 -17.65 -17.07 -35.87
C ARG A 20 -16.50 -16.20 -36.39
N LEU A 21 -15.39 -16.80 -36.83
CA LEU A 21 -14.25 -16.06 -37.42
C LEU A 21 -14.45 -15.64 -38.89
N GLU A 22 -15.53 -16.07 -39.56
CA GLU A 22 -15.78 -15.78 -40.98
C GLU A 22 -16.72 -14.59 -41.25
N SER A 23 -17.14 -13.81 -40.24
CA SER A 23 -18.04 -12.67 -40.46
C SER A 23 -17.73 -11.44 -39.61
N GLY A 24 -16.57 -10.81 -39.85
CA GLY A 24 -16.25 -9.51 -39.23
C GLY A 24 -14.80 -9.04 -39.43
N HIS A 25 -14.50 -8.45 -40.59
CA HIS A 25 -13.27 -7.69 -40.92
C HIS A 25 -11.91 -8.37 -40.64
N HIS A 26 -11.19 -8.72 -41.71
CA HIS A 26 -9.81 -9.20 -41.64
C HIS A 26 -8.85 -8.15 -41.04
N ALA A 27 -8.41 -8.38 -39.81
CA ALA A 27 -7.08 -8.01 -39.35
C ALA A 27 -6.23 -9.29 -39.27
N GLN A 28 -5.02 -9.28 -39.83
CA GLN A 28 -4.09 -10.40 -39.71
C GLN A 28 -3.48 -10.38 -38.31
N CYS A 29 -3.95 -11.23 -37.40
CA CYS A 29 -3.26 -11.45 -36.12
C CYS A 29 -1.87 -12.01 -36.38
N THR A 30 -0.85 -11.34 -35.85
CA THR A 30 0.55 -11.77 -35.91
C THR A 30 0.86 -12.80 -34.82
N ASN A 31 2.00 -13.48 -34.91
CA ASN A 31 2.45 -14.37 -33.84
C ASN A 31 2.70 -13.62 -32.52
N ASP A 32 3.08 -12.34 -32.60
CA ASP A 32 3.35 -11.51 -31.42
C ASP A 32 2.06 -11.13 -30.68
N ASP A 33 0.94 -10.93 -31.40
CA ASP A 33 -0.39 -10.71 -30.81
C ASP A 33 -0.89 -11.94 -30.03
N ILE A 34 -0.60 -13.14 -30.53
CA ILE A 34 -0.92 -14.40 -29.83
C ILE A 34 -0.02 -14.57 -28.60
N GLY A 35 1.25 -14.20 -28.71
CA GLY A 35 2.21 -14.23 -27.61
C GLY A 35 1.88 -13.27 -26.47
N SER A 36 1.49 -12.03 -26.78
CA SER A 36 1.08 -11.03 -25.79
C SER A 36 -0.21 -11.44 -25.08
N PHE A 37 -1.20 -11.93 -25.81
CA PHE A 37 -2.45 -12.46 -25.26
C PHE A 37 -2.22 -13.66 -24.33
N ALA A 38 -1.34 -14.59 -24.69
CA ALA A 38 -1.00 -15.75 -23.86
C ALA A 38 -0.26 -15.34 -22.56
N LYS A 39 0.64 -14.35 -22.63
CA LYS A 39 1.33 -13.80 -21.45
C LYS A 39 0.35 -13.14 -20.48
N ASP A 40 -0.55 -12.30 -20.99
CA ASP A 40 -1.55 -11.62 -20.16
C ASP A 40 -2.57 -12.59 -19.56
N ALA A 41 -2.96 -13.65 -20.30
CA ALA A 41 -3.76 -14.75 -19.75
C ALA A 41 -3.04 -15.44 -18.57
N ALA A 42 -1.73 -15.66 -18.67
CA ALA A 42 -0.93 -16.22 -17.59
C ALA A 42 -0.79 -15.28 -16.38
N LYS A 43 -0.79 -13.95 -16.58
CA LYS A 43 -0.82 -12.95 -15.49
C LYS A 43 -2.17 -12.95 -14.77
N LEU A 44 -3.29 -12.98 -15.52
CA LEU A 44 -4.63 -13.10 -14.94
C LEU A 44 -4.78 -14.39 -14.11
N VAL A 45 -4.28 -15.52 -14.61
CA VAL A 45 -4.38 -16.80 -13.89
C VAL A 45 -3.49 -16.85 -12.64
N SER A 46 -2.33 -16.18 -12.58
CA SER A 46 -1.59 -16.08 -11.31
C SER A 46 -2.25 -15.15 -10.30
N VAL A 47 -2.70 -13.97 -10.75
CA VAL A 47 -3.28 -12.98 -9.82
C VAL A 47 -4.61 -13.47 -9.27
N PHE A 48 -5.47 -14.04 -10.11
CA PHE A 48 -6.81 -14.46 -9.72
C PHE A 48 -6.97 -15.97 -9.56
N GLY A 49 -5.87 -16.73 -9.59
CA GLY A 49 -5.84 -18.19 -9.41
C GLY A 49 -6.63 -18.68 -8.19
N PRO A 50 -6.47 -18.08 -6.99
CA PRO A 50 -7.27 -18.42 -5.81
C PRO A 50 -8.77 -18.27 -6.09
N ALA A 51 -9.16 -17.16 -6.70
CA ALA A 51 -10.56 -16.85 -7.02
C ALA A 51 -11.17 -17.90 -7.97
N ILE A 52 -10.46 -18.19 -9.06
CA ILE A 52 -10.86 -19.19 -10.07
C ILE A 52 -10.94 -20.60 -9.45
N SER A 53 -10.03 -20.92 -8.52
CA SER A 53 -9.96 -22.24 -7.88
C SER A 53 -11.13 -22.54 -6.93
N GLN A 54 -11.71 -21.51 -6.30
CA GLN A 54 -12.90 -21.67 -5.47
C GLN A 54 -14.17 -21.90 -6.30
N SER A 55 -14.32 -21.18 -7.42
CA SER A 55 -15.47 -21.39 -8.32
C SER A 55 -15.27 -20.77 -9.70
N THR A 56 -15.63 -21.50 -10.76
CA THR A 56 -15.55 -21.03 -12.15
C THR A 56 -16.25 -19.68 -12.42
N PRO A 57 -17.39 -19.34 -11.78
CA PRO A 57 -17.98 -18.01 -11.87
C PRO A 57 -17.05 -16.83 -11.51
N HIS A 58 -15.99 -17.02 -10.71
CA HIS A 58 -15.04 -15.95 -10.40
C HIS A 58 -14.21 -15.45 -11.59
N ILE A 59 -14.19 -16.19 -12.70
CA ILE A 59 -13.71 -15.67 -13.99
C ILE A 59 -14.50 -14.40 -14.40
N TYR A 60 -15.81 -14.36 -14.10
CA TYR A 60 -16.69 -13.25 -14.43
C TYR A 60 -16.92 -12.30 -13.24
N LEU A 61 -16.90 -12.81 -12.01
CA LEU A 61 -17.11 -12.03 -10.77
C LEU A 61 -15.85 -11.31 -10.28
N SER A 62 -14.65 -11.75 -10.66
CA SER A 62 -13.38 -11.29 -10.07
C SER A 62 -12.28 -11.05 -11.10
N VAL A 63 -12.02 -11.97 -12.04
CA VAL A 63 -10.94 -11.82 -13.04
C VAL A 63 -11.20 -10.66 -14.01
N LEU A 64 -12.25 -10.74 -14.83
CA LEU A 64 -12.56 -9.72 -15.85
C LEU A 64 -12.89 -8.32 -15.27
N PRO A 65 -13.51 -8.19 -14.09
CA PRO A 65 -13.65 -6.90 -13.41
C PRO A 65 -12.31 -6.23 -13.11
N PHE A 66 -11.41 -6.91 -12.39
CA PHE A 66 -10.23 -6.31 -11.76
C PHE A 66 -8.91 -6.43 -12.54
N ALA A 67 -8.93 -7.08 -13.70
CA ALA A 67 -7.83 -7.00 -14.67
C ALA A 67 -7.44 -5.53 -14.98
N PRO A 68 -6.18 -5.22 -15.32
CA PRO A 68 -5.80 -3.89 -15.80
C PRO A 68 -6.58 -3.44 -17.04
N GLN A 69 -6.50 -2.15 -17.39
CA GLN A 69 -7.11 -1.65 -18.64
C GLN A 69 -6.36 -2.17 -19.87
N ALA A 70 -5.02 -2.10 -19.88
CA ALA A 70 -4.17 -2.55 -20.97
C ALA A 70 -3.95 -4.08 -21.04
N SER A 71 -4.83 -4.89 -20.43
CA SER A 71 -4.81 -6.36 -20.49
C SER A 71 -5.51 -6.84 -21.77
N PRO A 72 -4.82 -7.41 -22.78
CA PRO A 72 -5.44 -7.85 -24.04
C PRO A 72 -6.54 -8.90 -23.84
N VAL A 73 -6.43 -9.74 -22.80
CA VAL A 73 -7.45 -10.74 -22.48
C VAL A 73 -8.70 -10.07 -21.92
N ALA A 74 -8.54 -9.09 -21.02
CA ALA A 74 -9.67 -8.33 -20.51
C ALA A 74 -10.30 -7.45 -21.60
N GLU A 75 -9.51 -6.82 -22.46
CA GLU A 75 -9.98 -6.05 -23.61
C GLU A 75 -10.82 -6.91 -24.58
N HIS A 76 -10.39 -8.14 -24.87
CA HIS A 76 -11.12 -9.05 -25.74
C HIS A 76 -12.41 -9.60 -25.10
N TYR A 77 -12.39 -9.96 -23.81
CA TYR A 77 -13.53 -10.63 -23.18
C TYR A 77 -14.52 -9.70 -22.48
N ARG A 78 -14.13 -8.54 -21.94
CA ARG A 78 -15.06 -7.59 -21.30
C ARG A 78 -16.27 -7.21 -22.18
N PRO A 79 -16.11 -6.91 -23.49
CA PRO A 79 -17.25 -6.58 -24.36
C PRO A 79 -18.25 -7.73 -24.56
N LEU A 80 -17.84 -8.98 -24.32
CA LEU A 80 -18.69 -10.17 -24.47
C LEU A 80 -19.56 -10.48 -23.24
N PHE A 81 -19.34 -9.78 -22.12
CA PHE A 81 -20.06 -9.99 -20.86
C PHE A 81 -20.46 -8.65 -20.22
N PRO A 82 -21.48 -7.94 -20.75
CA PRO A 82 -21.86 -6.59 -20.31
C PRO A 82 -22.43 -6.51 -18.88
N LYS A 83 -22.60 -7.65 -18.19
CA LYS A 83 -23.19 -7.77 -16.84
C LYS A 83 -22.20 -8.23 -15.76
N ILE A 84 -20.90 -8.04 -16.00
CA ILE A 84 -19.86 -8.25 -14.98
C ILE A 84 -19.74 -7.02 -14.05
N LEU A 85 -19.13 -7.22 -12.89
CA LEU A 85 -18.71 -6.14 -12.00
C LEU A 85 -17.75 -5.21 -12.76
N ASN A 86 -17.86 -3.89 -12.58
CA ASN A 86 -17.01 -2.96 -13.32
C ASN A 86 -16.39 -1.91 -12.37
N PRO A 87 -15.09 -1.97 -12.05
CA PRO A 87 -14.48 -0.95 -11.22
C PRO A 87 -14.46 0.41 -11.95
N ARG A 88 -15.00 1.45 -11.29
CA ARG A 88 -15.10 2.83 -11.80
C ARG A 88 -13.84 3.66 -11.55
N ARG A 89 -13.12 3.37 -10.46
CA ARG A 89 -11.82 3.94 -10.07
C ARG A 89 -10.94 2.82 -9.48
N GLY A 90 -9.62 3.01 -9.49
CA GLY A 90 -8.65 2.01 -9.04
C GLY A 90 -8.46 0.83 -10.02
N LYS A 91 -8.93 0.96 -11.26
CA LYS A 91 -8.42 0.12 -12.35
C LYS A 91 -6.96 0.49 -12.57
N ALA A 92 -6.07 -0.48 -12.47
CA ALA A 92 -4.68 -0.29 -12.84
C ALA A 92 -4.60 -0.13 -14.37
N ASP A 93 -3.90 0.87 -14.87
CA ASP A 93 -3.78 1.08 -16.33
C ASP A 93 -2.94 -0.04 -16.97
N GLY A 94 -1.86 -0.42 -16.30
CA GLY A 94 -1.12 -1.67 -16.51
C GLY A 94 -0.97 -2.45 -15.20
N TRP A 95 -0.33 -3.62 -15.24
CA TRP A 95 -0.02 -4.39 -14.03
C TRP A 95 0.93 -3.59 -13.10
N PRO A 96 0.56 -3.34 -11.82
CA PRO A 96 1.32 -2.42 -10.95
C PRO A 96 2.66 -3.00 -10.52
N ALA A 97 3.69 -2.13 -10.47
CA ALA A 97 5.06 -2.56 -10.21
C ALA A 97 5.36 -2.91 -8.76
N ILE A 98 4.58 -2.41 -7.79
CA ILE A 98 4.55 -2.93 -6.42
C ILE A 98 3.22 -3.63 -6.22
N VAL A 99 3.28 -4.94 -5.99
CA VAL A 99 2.14 -5.85 -5.84
C VAL A 99 1.67 -5.88 -4.41
N ALA A 100 2.57 -5.82 -3.42
CA ALA A 100 2.21 -5.80 -2.00
C ALA A 100 3.26 -5.02 -1.17
N VAL A 101 2.81 -4.46 -0.04
CA VAL A 101 3.70 -3.86 0.97
C VAL A 101 3.27 -4.36 2.35
N MET A 102 4.09 -5.21 2.95
CA MET A 102 3.88 -5.78 4.27
C MET A 102 4.53 -4.89 5.34
N LYS A 103 3.84 -4.70 6.47
CA LYS A 103 4.30 -3.94 7.63
C LYS A 103 3.93 -4.72 8.90
N GLY A 104 4.84 -4.79 9.87
CA GLY A 104 4.59 -5.49 11.13
C GLY A 104 5.84 -5.89 11.91
N HIS A 105 7.01 -5.90 11.29
CA HIS A 105 8.28 -5.89 12.02
C HIS A 105 8.55 -4.50 12.62
N THR A 106 9.21 -4.45 13.78
CA THR A 106 9.61 -3.20 14.47
C THR A 106 11.10 -2.87 14.29
N GLY A 107 11.84 -3.74 13.61
CA GLY A 107 13.24 -3.56 13.21
C GLY A 107 13.45 -3.87 11.73
N GLY A 108 14.60 -3.47 11.19
CA GLY A 108 14.97 -3.73 9.80
C GLY A 108 14.86 -5.21 9.42
N VAL A 109 14.35 -5.49 8.23
CA VAL A 109 14.18 -6.87 7.74
C VAL A 109 15.47 -7.31 7.07
N SER A 110 16.14 -8.29 7.68
CA SER A 110 17.49 -8.71 7.27
C SER A 110 17.48 -9.75 6.16
N SER A 111 16.46 -10.60 6.13
CA SER A 111 16.35 -11.75 5.23
C SER A 111 14.90 -12.12 4.99
N ILE A 112 14.62 -12.53 3.76
CA ILE A 112 13.32 -12.96 3.26
C ILE A 112 13.48 -14.18 2.36
N ALA A 113 12.48 -15.05 2.32
CA ALA A 113 12.41 -16.17 1.36
C ALA A 113 10.95 -16.51 1.01
N PHE A 114 10.69 -16.91 -0.23
CA PHE A 114 9.43 -17.54 -0.63
C PHE A 114 9.41 -19.03 -0.25
N SER A 115 8.22 -19.56 0.02
CA SER A 115 7.95 -21.00 0.01
C SER A 115 7.96 -21.55 -1.42
N GLN A 116 8.13 -22.87 -1.59
CA GLN A 116 8.23 -23.50 -2.91
C GLN A 116 6.92 -23.45 -3.72
N ASP A 117 5.77 -23.34 -3.06
CA ASP A 117 4.49 -23.10 -3.72
C ASP A 117 4.25 -21.61 -4.07
N GLY A 118 5.18 -20.72 -3.69
CA GLY A 118 5.10 -19.28 -3.90
C GLY A 118 4.07 -18.54 -3.03
N LYS A 119 3.30 -19.25 -2.19
CA LYS A 119 2.14 -18.72 -1.45
C LYS A 119 2.50 -18.06 -0.12
N ARG A 120 3.66 -18.38 0.45
CA ARG A 120 4.11 -17.84 1.73
C ARG A 120 5.47 -17.17 1.58
N ILE A 121 5.67 -16.09 2.33
CA ILE A 121 6.94 -15.40 2.47
C ILE A 121 7.34 -15.53 3.94
N VAL A 122 8.58 -15.90 4.24
CA VAL A 122 9.13 -15.82 5.60
C VAL A 122 10.09 -14.65 5.68
N SER A 123 10.11 -13.94 6.80
CA SER A 123 11.05 -12.85 7.08
C SER A 123 11.68 -12.95 8.45
N GLY A 124 12.98 -12.68 8.53
CA GLY A 124 13.73 -12.49 9.78
C GLY A 124 14.08 -11.01 9.96
N SER A 125 14.04 -10.52 11.19
CA SER A 125 14.25 -9.10 11.50
C SER A 125 15.18 -8.87 12.69
N TYR A 126 15.70 -7.64 12.75
CA TYR A 126 16.39 -7.07 13.90
C TYR A 126 15.48 -6.87 15.13
N ASP A 127 14.16 -7.04 15.00
CA ASP A 127 13.26 -7.15 16.17
C ASP A 127 13.31 -8.51 16.89
N GLN A 128 14.23 -9.40 16.48
CA GLN A 128 14.45 -10.74 17.04
C GLN A 128 13.35 -11.77 16.68
N THR A 129 12.33 -11.36 15.93
CA THR A 129 11.21 -12.22 15.53
C THR A 129 11.35 -12.74 14.10
N ILE A 130 10.64 -13.84 13.82
CA ILE A 130 10.39 -14.34 12.47
C ILE A 130 8.89 -14.23 12.21
N ARG A 131 8.50 -13.86 10.99
CA ARG A 131 7.09 -13.80 10.56
C ARG A 131 6.91 -14.55 9.26
N VAL A 132 5.75 -15.18 9.10
CA VAL A 132 5.30 -15.74 7.83
C VAL A 132 4.10 -14.93 7.36
N TRP A 133 4.14 -14.54 6.09
CA TRP A 133 3.14 -13.75 5.41
C TRP A 133 2.56 -14.58 4.27
N ASP A 134 1.31 -14.35 3.93
CA ASP A 134 0.75 -14.83 2.66
C ASP A 134 1.18 -13.87 1.55
N SER A 135 1.70 -14.41 0.46
CA SER A 135 2.38 -13.64 -0.59
C SER A 135 1.44 -12.83 -1.49
N GLU A 136 0.20 -13.28 -1.63
CA GLU A 136 -0.84 -12.65 -2.44
C GLU A 136 -1.58 -11.55 -1.67
N THR A 137 -1.59 -11.65 -0.34
CA THR A 137 -2.32 -10.74 0.56
C THR A 137 -1.43 -9.72 1.25
N GLY A 138 -0.22 -10.13 1.65
CA GLY A 138 0.61 -9.39 2.59
C GLY A 138 0.11 -9.46 4.05
N ASP A 139 -0.85 -10.33 4.36
CA ASP A 139 -1.35 -10.56 5.72
C ASP A 139 -0.38 -11.51 6.47
N VAL A 140 -0.24 -11.34 7.78
CA VAL A 140 0.57 -12.26 8.62
C VAL A 140 -0.20 -13.57 8.81
N VAL A 141 0.36 -14.68 8.31
CA VAL A 141 -0.16 -16.03 8.48
C VAL A 141 0.33 -16.66 9.79
N LEU A 142 1.57 -16.37 10.19
CA LEU A 142 2.18 -16.98 11.35
C LEU A 142 3.21 -16.05 12.00
N GLY A 143 3.22 -16.04 13.34
CA GLY A 143 4.13 -15.24 14.16
C GLY A 143 3.52 -13.96 14.76
N PRO A 144 4.32 -13.13 15.45
CA PRO A 144 5.77 -13.23 15.59
C PRO A 144 6.23 -14.52 16.28
N LEU A 145 7.18 -15.21 15.66
CA LEU A 145 7.85 -16.37 16.25
C LEU A 145 8.99 -15.86 17.13
N GLU A 146 8.85 -16.06 18.43
CA GLU A 146 9.81 -15.62 19.45
C GLU A 146 10.64 -16.80 19.96
N GLY A 147 11.95 -16.59 20.13
CA GLY A 147 12.84 -17.63 20.68
C GLY A 147 14.32 -17.40 20.40
N HIS A 148 14.67 -16.64 19.36
CA HIS A 148 16.00 -16.03 19.30
C HIS A 148 16.10 -14.91 20.34
N THR A 149 17.30 -14.74 20.91
CA THR A 149 17.57 -13.72 21.95
C THR A 149 18.26 -12.47 21.41
N SER A 150 18.37 -12.40 20.08
CA SER A 150 19.04 -11.31 19.38
C SER A 150 18.64 -11.30 17.90
N LEU A 151 19.26 -10.40 17.12
CA LEU A 151 18.94 -10.12 15.72
C LEU A 151 18.92 -11.41 14.88
N VAL A 152 17.80 -11.70 14.21
CA VAL A 152 17.77 -12.74 13.18
C VAL A 152 18.47 -12.18 11.94
N TYR A 153 19.32 -12.98 11.29
CA TYR A 153 20.04 -12.56 10.09
C TYR A 153 19.58 -13.27 8.82
N SER A 154 19.23 -14.54 8.91
CA SER A 154 18.87 -15.36 7.76
C SER A 154 17.72 -16.29 8.10
N VAL A 155 16.76 -16.39 7.17
CA VAL A 155 15.63 -17.33 7.21
C VAL A 155 15.48 -18.05 5.86
N ALA A 156 15.07 -19.31 5.88
CA ALA A 156 14.75 -20.09 4.68
C ALA A 156 13.67 -21.13 4.94
N PHE A 157 12.85 -21.44 3.94
CA PHE A 157 11.93 -22.59 3.96
C PHE A 157 12.63 -23.88 3.55
N SER A 158 12.17 -25.01 4.08
CA SER A 158 12.43 -26.34 3.51
C SER A 158 11.73 -26.51 2.16
N GLN A 159 12.19 -27.47 1.35
CA GLN A 159 11.60 -27.72 0.02
C GLN A 159 10.15 -28.24 0.07
N ASP A 160 9.78 -28.95 1.13
CA ASP A 160 8.38 -29.34 1.36
C ASP A 160 7.51 -28.19 1.93
N GLY A 161 8.10 -27.04 2.22
CA GLY A 161 7.46 -25.85 2.78
C GLY A 161 7.00 -26.00 4.22
N LYS A 162 7.27 -27.13 4.90
CA LYS A 162 6.78 -27.44 6.26
C LYS A 162 7.68 -26.95 7.39
N ARG A 163 8.93 -26.62 7.09
CA ARG A 163 9.90 -26.14 8.07
C ARG A 163 10.47 -24.80 7.64
N ILE A 164 10.81 -23.99 8.63
CA ILE A 164 11.58 -22.77 8.49
C ILE A 164 12.89 -22.98 9.27
N VAL A 165 14.03 -22.60 8.70
CA VAL A 165 15.29 -22.50 9.44
C VAL A 165 15.65 -21.03 9.63
N SER A 166 16.21 -20.69 10.79
CA SER A 166 16.70 -19.34 11.08
C SER A 166 18.07 -19.36 11.73
N GLY A 167 18.92 -18.40 11.36
CA GLY A 167 20.23 -18.15 11.96
C GLY A 167 20.32 -16.72 12.47
N ALA A 168 20.88 -16.53 13.67
CA ALA A 168 20.83 -15.26 14.39
C ALA A 168 22.17 -14.84 15.01
N TYR A 169 22.18 -13.61 15.55
CA TYR A 169 23.32 -13.04 16.28
C TYR A 169 23.61 -13.79 17.58
N ASP A 170 22.62 -14.48 18.16
CA ASP A 170 22.77 -15.30 19.37
C ASP A 170 23.60 -16.59 19.16
N GLN A 171 24.21 -16.76 17.99
CA GLN A 171 25.07 -17.88 17.60
C GLN A 171 24.32 -19.21 17.37
N THR A 172 23.00 -19.22 17.53
CA THR A 172 22.16 -20.42 17.38
C THR A 172 21.50 -20.50 16.01
N ILE A 173 21.12 -21.72 15.65
CA ILE A 173 20.20 -22.01 14.55
C ILE A 173 18.94 -22.64 15.14
N ARG A 174 17.77 -22.27 14.62
CA ARG A 174 16.49 -22.87 15.03
C ARG A 174 15.73 -23.37 13.81
N VAL A 175 15.02 -24.48 13.97
CA VAL A 175 14.08 -25.03 12.99
C VAL A 175 12.68 -24.95 13.57
N TRP A 176 11.78 -24.32 12.84
CA TRP A 176 10.40 -24.06 13.22
C TRP A 176 9.46 -24.82 12.29
N ASP A 177 8.30 -25.20 12.80
CA ASP A 177 7.20 -25.72 11.99
C ASP A 177 6.47 -24.55 11.34
N SER A 178 6.24 -24.63 10.02
CA SER A 178 5.71 -23.51 9.24
C SER A 178 4.18 -23.37 9.29
N GLU A 179 3.48 -24.28 9.97
CA GLU A 179 2.03 -24.25 10.15
C GLU A 179 1.65 -23.84 11.58
N THR A 180 2.38 -24.32 12.58
CA THR A 180 2.14 -24.07 14.01
C THR A 180 3.01 -22.98 14.62
N GLY A 181 4.22 -22.77 14.09
CA GLY A 181 5.20 -21.83 14.64
C GLY A 181 6.04 -22.40 15.78
N ASP A 182 5.82 -23.65 16.18
CA ASP A 182 6.59 -24.29 17.24
C ASP A 182 8.04 -24.57 16.81
N VAL A 183 8.99 -24.47 17.75
CA VAL A 183 10.38 -24.89 17.52
C VAL A 183 10.43 -26.42 17.46
N VAL A 184 10.68 -26.96 16.27
CA VAL A 184 10.84 -28.40 16.04
C VAL A 184 12.23 -28.87 16.45
N ILE A 185 13.26 -28.08 16.17
CA ILE A 185 14.65 -28.40 16.51
C ILE A 185 15.39 -27.12 16.94
N GLY A 186 16.16 -27.25 18.01
CA GLY A 186 17.11 -26.24 18.47
C GLY A 186 16.77 -25.65 19.85
N PRO A 187 17.56 -24.69 20.34
CA PRO A 187 18.68 -24.04 19.65
C PRO A 187 19.82 -25.02 19.30
N LEU A 188 20.28 -24.97 18.06
CA LEU A 188 21.47 -25.71 17.62
C LEU A 188 22.70 -24.88 17.96
N GLU A 189 23.53 -25.42 18.85
CA GLU A 189 24.75 -24.78 19.36
C GLU A 189 25.99 -25.44 18.74
N GLY A 190 26.96 -24.62 18.32
CA GLY A 190 28.22 -25.13 17.77
C GLY A 190 29.02 -24.12 16.95
N HIS A 191 28.37 -23.08 16.41
CA HIS A 191 29.09 -21.88 15.99
C HIS A 191 29.55 -21.09 17.21
N THR A 192 30.68 -20.39 17.09
CA THR A 192 31.26 -19.58 18.19
C THR A 192 31.11 -18.08 17.98
N SER A 193 30.30 -17.69 17.00
CA SER A 193 29.99 -16.32 16.63
C SER A 193 28.69 -16.30 15.82
N SER A 194 28.17 -15.10 15.56
CA SER A 194 26.88 -14.85 14.91
C SER A 194 26.71 -15.58 13.58
N VAL A 195 25.59 -16.29 13.42
CA VAL A 195 25.28 -17.05 12.20
C VAL A 195 24.65 -16.10 11.18
N ARG A 196 25.25 -16.01 9.99
CA ARG A 196 24.90 -14.99 8.98
C ARG A 196 23.99 -15.49 7.89
N SER A 197 24.10 -16.78 7.56
CA SER A 197 23.34 -17.40 6.48
C SER A 197 23.03 -18.84 6.83
N VAL A 198 21.77 -19.25 6.63
CA VAL A 198 21.29 -20.62 6.79
C VAL A 198 20.39 -20.99 5.60
N ILE A 199 20.47 -22.24 5.14
CA ILE A 199 19.61 -22.76 4.07
C ILE A 199 19.53 -24.28 4.13
N PHE A 200 18.38 -24.85 3.74
CA PHE A 200 18.21 -26.30 3.58
C PHE A 200 18.83 -26.83 2.29
N SER A 201 19.21 -28.10 2.28
CA SER A 201 19.46 -28.88 1.07
C SER A 201 18.17 -29.07 0.25
N GLN A 202 18.32 -29.45 -1.02
CA GLN A 202 17.17 -29.68 -1.91
C GLN A 202 16.36 -30.94 -1.58
N ASP A 203 16.95 -31.91 -0.90
CA ASP A 203 16.20 -33.05 -0.35
C ASP A 203 15.67 -32.77 1.07
N GLY A 204 15.90 -31.58 1.60
CA GLY A 204 15.47 -31.11 2.91
C GLY A 204 16.13 -31.82 4.09
N LYS A 205 17.08 -32.75 3.88
CA LYS A 205 17.72 -33.53 4.95
C LYS A 205 18.80 -32.78 5.71
N ASP A 206 19.45 -31.84 5.05
CA ASP A 206 20.58 -31.10 5.62
C ASP A 206 20.27 -29.61 5.70
N ILE A 207 20.90 -28.94 6.64
CA ILE A 207 20.95 -27.48 6.78
C ILE A 207 22.42 -27.08 6.68
N VAL A 208 22.78 -26.13 5.83
CA VAL A 208 24.12 -25.51 5.85
C VAL A 208 24.06 -24.14 6.49
N SER A 209 25.08 -23.80 7.29
CA SER A 209 25.21 -22.52 7.96
C SER A 209 26.60 -21.90 7.79
N GLY A 210 26.63 -20.59 7.54
CA GLY A 210 27.84 -19.76 7.53
C GLY A 210 27.85 -18.77 8.70
N SER A 211 28.98 -18.61 9.37
CA SER A 211 29.12 -17.76 10.55
C SER A 211 30.28 -16.75 10.46
N ASP A 212 30.19 -15.70 11.27
CA ASP A 212 31.31 -14.80 11.56
C ASP A 212 32.51 -15.53 12.22
N ASP A 213 32.35 -16.78 12.69
CA ASP A 213 33.46 -17.62 13.20
C ASP A 213 34.37 -18.20 12.11
N GLN A 214 34.17 -17.78 10.85
CA GLN A 214 34.95 -18.18 9.67
C GLN A 214 34.74 -19.63 9.22
N THR A 215 33.76 -20.33 9.80
CA THR A 215 33.46 -21.73 9.48
C THR A 215 32.09 -21.91 8.82
N ILE A 216 31.97 -23.04 8.13
CA ILE A 216 30.70 -23.55 7.60
C ILE A 216 30.40 -24.87 8.30
N ARG A 217 29.14 -25.12 8.62
CA ARG A 217 28.67 -26.39 9.21
C ARG A 217 27.47 -26.91 8.42
N VAL A 218 27.34 -28.23 8.37
CA VAL A 218 26.16 -28.94 7.86
C VAL A 218 25.54 -29.71 9.03
N TRP A 219 24.22 -29.63 9.16
CA TRP A 219 23.44 -30.18 10.26
C TRP A 219 22.31 -31.05 9.71
N ASP A 220 22.03 -32.17 10.35
CA ASP A 220 20.88 -33.02 10.04
C ASP A 220 19.59 -32.27 10.44
N SER A 221 18.68 -32.13 9.48
CA SER A 221 17.45 -31.34 9.63
C SER A 221 16.35 -32.03 10.44
N ALA A 222 16.56 -33.29 10.84
CA ALA A 222 15.62 -34.12 11.60
C ALA A 222 16.08 -34.35 13.05
N THR A 223 17.39 -34.41 13.32
CA THR A 223 17.97 -34.56 14.67
C THR A 223 18.61 -33.29 15.21
N GLY A 224 19.15 -32.42 14.35
CA GLY A 224 19.95 -31.27 14.74
C GLY A 224 21.43 -31.56 14.94
N ASP A 225 21.90 -32.79 14.70
CA ASP A 225 23.31 -33.14 14.86
C ASP A 225 24.18 -32.56 13.74
N VAL A 226 25.45 -32.23 14.03
CA VAL A 226 26.41 -31.79 13.00
C VAL A 226 26.82 -32.99 12.15
N VAL A 227 26.38 -33.01 10.88
CA VAL A 227 26.74 -34.01 9.88
C VAL A 227 28.15 -33.77 9.36
N LEU A 228 28.49 -32.50 9.08
CA LEU A 228 29.78 -32.14 8.49
C LEU A 228 30.30 -30.79 9.01
N GLY A 229 31.61 -30.70 9.21
CA GLY A 229 32.31 -29.50 9.65
C GLY A 229 32.76 -29.52 11.12
N PRO A 230 33.30 -28.40 11.65
CA PRO A 230 33.41 -27.10 10.99
C PRO A 230 34.40 -27.10 9.82
N LEU A 231 33.91 -26.73 8.63
CA LEU A 231 34.72 -26.54 7.44
C LEU A 231 35.54 -25.26 7.58
N LYS A 232 36.86 -25.35 7.37
CA LYS A 232 37.82 -24.25 7.57
C LYS A 232 38.58 -23.97 6.28
N GLY A 233 38.66 -22.70 5.89
CA GLY A 233 39.39 -22.28 4.69
C GLY A 233 39.15 -20.83 4.27
N HIS A 234 38.05 -20.20 4.68
CA HIS A 234 37.98 -18.74 4.68
C HIS A 234 38.85 -18.17 5.81
N THR A 235 39.41 -16.98 5.56
CA THR A 235 40.27 -16.22 6.47
C THR A 235 39.50 -15.16 7.25
N SER A 236 38.20 -15.03 7.00
CA SER A 236 37.30 -14.05 7.58
C SER A 236 35.86 -14.58 7.60
N SER A 237 34.95 -13.79 8.16
CA SER A 237 33.52 -14.09 8.29
C SER A 237 32.91 -14.66 6.99
N VAL A 238 32.09 -15.71 7.11
CA VAL A 238 31.27 -16.24 6.02
C VAL A 238 29.92 -15.52 6.08
N LYS A 239 29.58 -14.77 5.02
CA LYS A 239 28.37 -13.93 4.98
C LYS A 239 27.19 -14.63 4.33
N SER A 240 27.43 -15.46 3.32
CA SER A 240 26.39 -16.17 2.58
C SER A 240 26.85 -17.58 2.24
N VAL A 241 25.93 -18.55 2.35
CA VAL A 241 26.10 -19.93 1.90
C VAL A 241 24.90 -20.36 1.04
N ALA A 242 25.13 -21.20 0.04
CA ALA A 242 24.07 -21.82 -0.77
C ALA A 242 24.45 -23.23 -1.21
N PHE A 243 23.46 -24.13 -1.32
CA PHE A 243 23.63 -25.45 -1.94
C PHE A 243 23.46 -25.40 -3.45
N SER A 244 24.16 -26.27 -4.18
CA SER A 244 23.83 -26.62 -5.56
C SER A 244 22.53 -27.42 -5.63
N GLN A 245 21.89 -27.45 -6.80
CA GLN A 245 20.61 -28.15 -6.98
C GLN A 245 20.71 -29.67 -6.81
N ASP A 246 21.86 -30.27 -7.11
CA ASP A 246 22.12 -31.70 -6.86
C ASP A 246 22.47 -32.00 -5.39
N GLY A 247 22.55 -30.98 -4.53
CA GLY A 247 22.90 -31.08 -3.11
C GLY A 247 24.37 -31.38 -2.84
N LYS A 248 25.21 -31.62 -3.87
CA LYS A 248 26.59 -32.11 -3.73
C LYS A 248 27.64 -31.04 -3.47
N ARG A 249 27.29 -29.77 -3.72
CA ARG A 249 28.19 -28.64 -3.56
C ARG A 249 27.58 -27.58 -2.67
N ILE A 250 28.44 -26.92 -1.90
CA ILE A 250 28.13 -25.72 -1.14
C ILE A 250 28.98 -24.59 -1.72
N VAL A 251 28.41 -23.43 -2.00
CA VAL A 251 29.15 -22.20 -2.29
C VAL A 251 29.10 -21.28 -1.07
N SER A 252 30.19 -20.56 -0.80
CA SER A 252 30.27 -19.61 0.30
C SER A 252 30.98 -18.32 -0.07
N GLY A 253 30.36 -17.19 0.26
CA GLY A 253 30.89 -15.84 0.11
C GLY A 253 31.40 -15.31 1.45
N SER A 254 32.56 -14.67 1.45
CA SER A 254 33.21 -14.17 2.66
C SER A 254 33.50 -12.68 2.61
N TYR A 255 33.51 -12.07 3.81
CA TYR A 255 34.05 -10.73 4.04
C TYR A 255 35.53 -10.61 3.59
N GLY A 256 36.26 -11.74 3.55
CA GLY A 256 37.61 -11.84 2.99
C GLY A 256 37.66 -11.85 1.46
N GLN A 257 36.74 -11.16 0.78
CA GLN A 257 36.71 -10.91 -0.68
C GLN A 257 36.68 -12.16 -1.59
N THR A 258 36.50 -13.34 -1.00
CA THR A 258 36.71 -14.63 -1.67
C THR A 258 35.45 -15.47 -1.66
N ILE A 259 35.26 -16.21 -2.76
CA ILE A 259 34.23 -17.24 -2.89
C ILE A 259 34.91 -18.61 -2.90
N ARG A 260 34.28 -19.61 -2.27
CA ARG A 260 34.75 -21.01 -2.30
C ARG A 260 33.59 -21.94 -2.60
N VAL A 261 33.89 -23.05 -3.29
CA VAL A 261 32.97 -24.16 -3.47
C VAL A 261 33.52 -25.39 -2.74
N TRP A 262 32.66 -26.09 -2.02
CA TRP A 262 32.96 -27.23 -1.17
C TRP A 262 32.15 -28.44 -1.61
N ASP A 263 32.67 -29.63 -1.40
CA ASP A 263 31.91 -30.88 -1.47
C ASP A 263 31.04 -31.01 -0.20
N SER A 264 29.77 -31.34 -0.35
CA SER A 264 28.83 -31.43 0.79
C SER A 264 28.88 -32.77 1.53
N GLU A 265 29.47 -33.82 0.96
CA GLU A 265 29.67 -35.12 1.61
C GLU A 265 31.04 -35.17 2.33
N MET A 266 32.08 -34.65 1.69
CA MET A 266 33.47 -34.76 2.17
C MET A 266 34.01 -33.48 2.85
N GLY A 267 33.44 -32.31 2.56
CA GLY A 267 33.86 -31.03 3.15
C GLY A 267 35.20 -30.48 2.66
N ASN A 268 35.79 -31.06 1.61
CA ASN A 268 36.96 -30.49 0.94
C ASN A 268 36.55 -29.32 0.02
N VAL A 269 37.47 -28.36 -0.16
CA VAL A 269 37.31 -27.31 -1.17
C VAL A 269 37.44 -27.95 -2.55
N VAL A 270 36.38 -27.87 -3.35
CA VAL A 270 36.34 -28.32 -4.75
C VAL A 270 36.87 -27.23 -5.68
N LEU A 271 36.56 -25.96 -5.38
CA LEU A 271 36.97 -24.81 -6.19
C LEU A 271 37.24 -23.57 -5.34
N GLY A 272 38.21 -22.76 -5.77
CA GLY A 272 38.58 -21.49 -5.16
C GLY A 272 39.77 -21.54 -4.18
N PRO A 273 40.17 -20.40 -3.60
CA PRO A 273 39.43 -19.14 -3.56
C PRO A 273 39.28 -18.50 -4.95
N LEU A 274 38.06 -18.09 -5.28
CA LEU A 274 37.80 -17.24 -6.44
C LEU A 274 38.06 -15.79 -6.01
N GLU A 275 38.94 -15.11 -6.75
CA GLU A 275 39.41 -13.75 -6.48
C GLU A 275 39.02 -12.84 -7.65
N GLY A 276 38.47 -11.66 -7.38
CA GLY A 276 38.06 -10.72 -8.41
C GLY A 276 37.09 -9.62 -7.94
N HIS A 277 36.37 -9.85 -6.85
CA HIS A 277 35.77 -8.76 -6.07
C HIS A 277 36.86 -8.01 -5.30
N THR A 278 36.70 -6.70 -5.13
CA THR A 278 37.66 -5.81 -4.45
C THR A 278 37.24 -5.47 -3.01
N SER A 279 36.07 -5.97 -2.59
CA SER A 279 35.51 -5.80 -1.24
C SER A 279 34.76 -7.06 -0.77
N SER A 280 34.09 -6.97 0.39
CA SER A 280 33.33 -8.06 1.02
C SER A 280 32.29 -8.66 0.09
N VAL A 281 32.28 -9.99 -0.07
CA VAL A 281 31.21 -10.70 -0.79
C VAL A 281 30.07 -10.97 0.18
N ASN A 282 28.93 -10.31 -0.04
CA ASN A 282 27.79 -10.34 0.88
C ASN A 282 26.82 -11.48 0.59
N SER A 283 26.62 -11.81 -0.69
CA SER A 283 25.64 -12.78 -1.15
C SER A 283 26.22 -13.62 -2.28
N VAL A 284 26.01 -14.93 -2.21
CA VAL A 284 26.35 -15.91 -3.26
C VAL A 284 25.18 -16.85 -3.50
N VAL A 285 24.90 -17.18 -4.76
CA VAL A 285 23.84 -18.11 -5.16
C VAL A 285 24.28 -18.97 -6.34
N PHE A 286 23.85 -20.22 -6.37
CA PHE A 286 23.96 -21.07 -7.56
C PHE A 286 22.81 -20.82 -8.54
N LEU A 287 23.11 -20.96 -9.82
CA LEU A 287 22.13 -21.17 -10.88
C LEU A 287 21.50 -22.58 -10.75
N GLN A 288 20.29 -22.75 -11.28
CA GLN A 288 19.54 -24.00 -11.21
C GLN A 288 20.24 -25.20 -11.89
N ASP A 289 21.07 -24.96 -12.90
CA ASP A 289 21.89 -26.01 -13.52
C ASP A 289 23.10 -26.43 -12.67
N GLY A 290 23.36 -25.73 -11.55
CA GLY A 290 24.52 -25.89 -10.69
C GLY A 290 25.84 -25.40 -11.31
N LYS A 291 25.83 -24.87 -12.54
CA LYS A 291 27.03 -24.55 -13.32
C LYS A 291 27.52 -23.13 -13.12
N ARG A 292 26.63 -22.17 -12.92
CA ARG A 292 26.99 -20.77 -12.69
C ARG A 292 26.73 -20.35 -11.24
N ILE A 293 27.57 -19.45 -10.73
CA ILE A 293 27.43 -18.82 -9.41
C ILE A 293 27.29 -17.32 -9.64
N ALA A 294 26.33 -16.65 -9.01
CA ALA A 294 26.29 -15.18 -8.95
C ALA A 294 26.72 -14.68 -7.57
N SER A 295 27.42 -13.56 -7.53
CA SER A 295 27.88 -12.91 -6.29
C SER A 295 27.66 -11.40 -6.29
N GLY A 296 27.18 -10.87 -5.17
CA GLY A 296 27.05 -9.43 -4.90
C GLY A 296 28.01 -8.98 -3.81
N SER A 297 28.62 -7.82 -3.99
CA SER A 297 29.75 -7.34 -3.17
C SER A 297 29.59 -5.89 -2.68
N ASP A 298 30.29 -5.58 -1.60
CA ASP A 298 30.46 -4.21 -1.10
C ASP A 298 31.18 -3.29 -2.11
N ASP A 299 31.83 -3.85 -3.15
CA ASP A 299 32.45 -3.11 -4.26
C ASP A 299 31.46 -2.57 -5.32
N GLN A 300 30.16 -2.64 -5.02
CA GLN A 300 29.06 -2.14 -5.86
C GLN A 300 28.79 -2.97 -7.13
N THR A 301 29.57 -4.05 -7.37
CA THR A 301 29.43 -4.89 -8.56
C THR A 301 28.77 -6.24 -8.28
N ILE A 302 28.22 -6.83 -9.35
CA ILE A 302 27.79 -8.23 -9.38
C ILE A 302 28.68 -8.99 -10.37
N ARG A 303 29.02 -10.23 -10.06
CA ARG A 303 29.79 -11.12 -10.96
C ARG A 303 29.10 -12.47 -11.09
N VAL A 304 29.22 -13.08 -12.26
CA VAL A 304 28.85 -14.48 -12.52
C VAL A 304 30.11 -15.28 -12.81
N TRP A 305 30.20 -16.48 -12.24
CA TRP A 305 31.36 -17.36 -12.30
C TRP A 305 30.97 -18.74 -12.79
N ASP A 306 31.82 -19.38 -13.58
CA ASP A 306 31.73 -20.82 -13.86
C ASP A 306 32.14 -21.61 -12.60
N SER A 307 31.32 -22.58 -12.21
CA SER A 307 31.51 -23.38 -10.99
C SER A 307 32.33 -24.66 -11.19
N GLU A 308 32.72 -24.98 -12.41
CA GLU A 308 33.67 -26.03 -12.76
C GLU A 308 35.10 -25.48 -12.91
N THR A 309 35.28 -24.31 -13.54
CA THR A 309 36.59 -23.70 -13.78
C THR A 309 36.96 -22.60 -12.77
N GLY A 310 35.99 -21.83 -12.28
CA GLY A 310 36.21 -20.66 -11.43
C GLY A 310 36.48 -19.36 -12.16
N ASP A 311 36.39 -19.35 -13.49
CA ASP A 311 36.54 -18.14 -14.29
C ASP A 311 35.29 -17.23 -14.16
N VAL A 312 35.46 -15.93 -14.44
CA VAL A 312 34.33 -14.98 -14.49
C VAL A 312 33.64 -15.11 -15.86
N ASP A 313 32.44 -15.68 -15.87
CA ASP A 313 31.58 -15.80 -17.05
C ASP A 313 30.99 -14.45 -17.48
N LEU A 314 30.58 -13.63 -16.51
CA LEU A 314 29.91 -12.36 -16.77
C LEU A 314 30.22 -11.31 -15.70
N GLY A 315 30.41 -10.07 -16.13
CA GLY A 315 30.65 -8.91 -15.28
C GLY A 315 32.12 -8.46 -15.20
N PRO A 316 32.43 -7.46 -14.34
CA PRO A 316 31.54 -6.87 -13.33
C PRO A 316 30.33 -6.16 -13.96
N LEU A 317 29.15 -6.42 -13.39
CA LEU A 317 27.94 -5.67 -13.71
C LEU A 317 27.93 -4.41 -12.84
N GLU A 318 28.02 -3.25 -13.50
CA GLU A 318 28.11 -1.93 -12.87
C GLU A 318 26.77 -1.18 -13.02
N GLY A 319 26.34 -0.47 -11.96
CA GLY A 319 25.11 0.34 -12.00
C GLY A 319 24.46 0.62 -10.65
N HIS A 320 24.76 -0.17 -9.62
CA HIS A 320 24.52 0.23 -8.24
C HIS A 320 25.54 1.29 -7.80
N THR A 321 25.13 2.23 -6.96
CA THR A 321 25.97 3.34 -6.46
C THR A 321 26.47 3.11 -5.03
N SER A 322 26.05 2.00 -4.43
CA SER A 322 26.46 1.54 -3.10
C SER A 322 26.55 0.02 -3.06
N SER A 323 26.88 -0.53 -1.89
CA SER A 323 27.15 -1.96 -1.70
C SER A 323 25.96 -2.86 -2.01
N VAL A 324 26.18 -3.88 -2.84
CA VAL A 324 25.18 -4.90 -3.16
C VAL A 324 25.10 -5.91 -2.02
N LYS A 325 23.95 -6.02 -1.35
CA LYS A 325 23.76 -6.88 -0.17
C LYS A 325 23.18 -8.24 -0.49
N SER A 326 22.37 -8.34 -1.53
CA SER A 326 21.70 -9.59 -1.91
C SER A 326 21.58 -9.71 -3.42
N VAL A 327 21.82 -10.93 -3.92
CA VAL A 327 21.59 -11.32 -5.31
C VAL A 327 20.80 -12.63 -5.37
N ALA A 328 19.94 -12.79 -6.38
CA ALA A 328 19.23 -14.05 -6.65
C ALA A 328 19.04 -14.27 -8.16
N PHE A 329 19.07 -15.53 -8.61
CA PHE A 329 18.70 -15.92 -9.96
C PHE A 329 17.18 -16.15 -10.09
N SER A 330 16.64 -15.89 -11.28
CA SER A 330 15.33 -16.41 -11.67
C SER A 330 15.40 -17.94 -11.89
N GLN A 331 14.26 -18.61 -11.78
CA GLN A 331 14.19 -20.09 -11.90
C GLN A 331 14.47 -20.59 -13.32
N ASP A 332 14.14 -19.80 -14.34
CA ASP A 332 14.54 -20.08 -15.73
C ASP A 332 16.03 -19.78 -16.00
N GLY A 333 16.72 -19.23 -15.00
CA GLY A 333 18.14 -18.93 -15.03
C GLY A 333 18.54 -17.75 -15.90
N LYS A 334 17.58 -17.00 -16.45
CA LYS A 334 17.84 -15.92 -17.43
C LYS A 334 18.05 -14.55 -16.83
N ARG A 335 17.65 -14.34 -15.57
CA ARG A 335 17.71 -13.03 -14.91
C ARG A 335 18.40 -13.13 -13.56
N ILE A 336 19.06 -12.05 -13.17
CA ILE A 336 19.62 -11.83 -11.84
C ILE A 336 18.89 -10.63 -11.24
N VAL A 337 18.46 -10.70 -9.99
CA VAL A 337 17.98 -9.53 -9.23
C VAL A 337 19.00 -9.17 -8.16
N SER A 338 19.17 -7.88 -7.90
CA SER A 338 20.07 -7.34 -6.88
C SER A 338 19.40 -6.26 -6.03
N GLY A 339 19.66 -6.30 -4.72
CA GLY A 339 19.29 -5.28 -3.74
C GLY A 339 20.53 -4.65 -3.11
N SER A 340 20.49 -3.32 -2.91
CA SER A 340 21.66 -2.50 -2.57
C SER A 340 21.40 -1.55 -1.39
N ASP A 341 22.50 -1.11 -0.76
CA ASP A 341 22.52 0.01 0.18
C ASP A 341 22.10 1.35 -0.48
N ASP A 342 22.06 1.44 -1.81
CA ASP A 342 21.56 2.62 -2.55
C ASP A 342 20.03 2.73 -2.62
N GLN A 343 19.31 1.88 -1.89
CA GLN A 343 17.84 1.86 -1.79
C GLN A 343 17.10 1.42 -3.07
N THR A 344 17.83 1.00 -4.12
CA THR A 344 17.25 0.53 -5.38
C THR A 344 17.34 -1.00 -5.55
N ILE A 345 16.41 -1.55 -6.33
CA ILE A 345 16.49 -2.92 -6.86
C ILE A 345 16.79 -2.84 -8.36
N ARG A 346 17.65 -3.72 -8.87
CA ARG A 346 17.91 -3.88 -10.31
C ARG A 346 17.73 -5.32 -10.73
N VAL A 347 17.26 -5.52 -11.96
CA VAL A 347 17.19 -6.81 -12.64
C VAL A 347 18.11 -6.76 -13.85
N TRP A 348 18.89 -7.80 -14.06
CA TRP A 348 19.92 -7.93 -15.09
C TRP A 348 19.64 -9.14 -15.95
N ASP A 349 20.00 -9.09 -17.23
CA ASP A 349 20.07 -10.28 -18.08
C ASP A 349 21.32 -11.10 -17.71
N SER A 350 21.14 -12.40 -17.49
CA SER A 350 22.20 -13.32 -17.04
C SER A 350 23.16 -13.82 -18.13
N GLU A 351 22.89 -13.51 -19.40
CA GLU A 351 23.74 -13.87 -20.54
C GLU A 351 24.42 -12.62 -21.10
N ALA A 352 23.68 -11.50 -21.25
CA ALA A 352 24.20 -10.24 -21.77
C ALA A 352 24.85 -9.34 -20.69
N GLY A 353 24.34 -9.37 -19.46
CA GLY A 353 24.77 -8.48 -18.36
C GLY A 353 24.12 -7.09 -18.37
N ASP A 354 23.30 -6.77 -19.37
CA ASP A 354 22.57 -5.50 -19.42
C ASP A 354 21.50 -5.40 -18.33
N VAL A 355 21.20 -4.18 -17.87
CA VAL A 355 20.07 -3.91 -16.96
C VAL A 355 18.77 -4.17 -17.72
N PHE A 356 18.04 -5.20 -17.31
CA PHE A 356 16.74 -5.57 -17.84
C PHE A 356 15.61 -4.70 -17.26
N LEU A 357 15.67 -4.39 -15.96
CA LEU A 357 14.66 -3.57 -15.27
C LEU A 357 15.28 -2.79 -14.09
N GLY A 358 14.85 -1.54 -13.92
CA GLY A 358 15.23 -0.67 -12.80
C GLY A 358 16.17 0.49 -13.19
N PRO A 359 16.61 1.32 -12.22
CA PRO A 359 16.41 1.16 -10.77
C PRO A 359 14.94 1.20 -10.37
N LEU A 360 14.51 0.20 -9.58
CA LEU A 360 13.21 0.19 -8.95
C LEU A 360 13.33 0.94 -7.62
N GLU A 361 12.64 2.07 -7.53
CA GLU A 361 12.68 2.98 -6.39
C GLU A 361 11.43 2.83 -5.53
N GLY A 362 11.58 3.08 -4.22
CA GLY A 362 10.45 3.15 -3.30
C GLY A 362 10.77 2.77 -1.87
N HIS A 363 11.77 1.91 -1.63
CA HIS A 363 12.34 1.75 -0.29
C HIS A 363 13.04 3.04 0.15
N THR A 364 12.97 3.39 1.43
CA THR A 364 13.55 4.62 1.97
C THR A 364 14.86 4.40 2.73
N ASN A 365 15.37 3.16 2.69
CA ASN A 365 16.60 2.75 3.36
C ASN A 365 17.16 1.48 2.66
N SER A 366 18.39 1.10 3.00
CA SER A 366 19.12 -0.04 2.42
C SER A 366 18.26 -1.31 2.31
N ILE A 367 18.35 -1.96 1.14
CA ILE A 367 17.72 -3.26 0.87
C ILE A 367 18.70 -4.36 1.26
N LYS A 368 18.35 -5.16 2.27
CA LYS A 368 19.23 -6.23 2.80
C LYS A 368 19.07 -7.54 2.05
N SER A 369 17.89 -7.81 1.52
CA SER A 369 17.57 -9.10 0.91
C SER A 369 16.59 -8.92 -0.24
N VAL A 370 16.80 -9.68 -1.33
CA VAL A 370 15.89 -9.80 -2.48
C VAL A 370 15.75 -11.26 -2.90
N ALA A 371 14.57 -11.67 -3.38
CA ALA A 371 14.32 -13.00 -3.92
C ALA A 371 13.27 -12.97 -5.04
N PHE A 372 13.38 -13.88 -6.01
CA PHE A 372 12.32 -14.14 -6.99
C PHE A 372 11.26 -15.09 -6.44
N SER A 373 10.01 -14.95 -6.90
CA SER A 373 8.99 -15.99 -6.79
C SER A 373 9.37 -17.21 -7.64
N GLN A 374 8.83 -18.38 -7.30
CA GLN A 374 9.08 -19.61 -8.06
C GLN A 374 8.56 -19.57 -9.51
N ASP A 375 7.54 -18.76 -9.80
CA ASP A 375 7.07 -18.53 -11.17
C ASP A 375 7.82 -17.40 -11.89
N GLY A 376 8.81 -16.78 -11.24
CA GLY A 376 9.66 -15.71 -11.76
C GLY A 376 8.94 -14.36 -11.97
N LYS A 377 7.62 -14.28 -11.76
CA LYS A 377 6.84 -13.07 -12.05
C LYS A 377 7.05 -11.96 -11.04
N TYR A 378 7.39 -12.32 -9.80
CA TYR A 378 7.51 -11.37 -8.71
C TYR A 378 8.91 -11.37 -8.11
N ILE A 379 9.31 -10.21 -7.62
CA ILE A 379 10.49 -10.01 -6.76
C ILE A 379 9.97 -9.61 -5.39
N VAL A 380 10.53 -10.14 -4.31
CA VAL A 380 10.30 -9.62 -2.95
C VAL A 380 11.59 -9.02 -2.40
N SER A 381 11.48 -7.90 -1.68
CA SER A 381 12.59 -7.19 -1.06
C SER A 381 12.32 -6.88 0.42
N GLY A 382 13.34 -7.04 1.27
CA GLY A 382 13.33 -6.63 2.67
C GLY A 382 14.37 -5.53 2.93
N SER A 383 13.99 -4.51 3.69
CA SER A 383 14.79 -3.29 3.91
C SER A 383 14.94 -2.92 5.38
N ASP A 384 15.97 -2.13 5.67
CA ASP A 384 16.14 -1.41 6.94
C ASP A 384 15.01 -0.37 7.18
N ASP A 385 14.16 -0.06 6.18
CA ASP A 385 12.97 0.78 6.33
C ASP A 385 11.79 0.08 7.03
N GLN A 386 12.01 -1.13 7.55
CA GLN A 386 11.03 -1.97 8.27
C GLN A 386 9.88 -2.48 7.39
N THR A 387 9.95 -2.28 6.06
CA THR A 387 8.96 -2.80 5.11
C THR A 387 9.49 -3.98 4.30
N ILE A 388 8.56 -4.84 3.88
CA ILE A 388 8.79 -5.84 2.84
C ILE A 388 7.91 -5.47 1.66
N ARG A 389 8.47 -5.48 0.44
CA ARG A 389 7.75 -5.11 -0.78
C ARG A 389 7.81 -6.24 -1.79
N VAL A 390 6.70 -6.51 -2.45
CA VAL A 390 6.61 -7.41 -3.60
C VAL A 390 6.47 -6.56 -4.85
N TRP A 391 7.21 -6.90 -5.91
CA TRP A 391 7.31 -6.14 -7.15
C TRP A 391 6.98 -7.02 -8.36
N ASP A 392 6.38 -6.48 -9.41
CA ASP A 392 6.27 -7.15 -10.73
C ASP A 392 7.63 -7.09 -11.45
N SER A 393 8.11 -8.25 -11.91
CA SER A 393 9.42 -8.42 -12.55
C SER A 393 9.49 -7.94 -14.01
N GLU A 394 8.41 -7.34 -14.55
CA GLU A 394 8.33 -6.83 -15.92
C GLU A 394 7.96 -5.33 -16.05
N THR A 395 7.21 -4.69 -15.12
CA THR A 395 6.55 -3.39 -15.42
C THR A 395 6.97 -2.13 -14.64
N GLY A 396 7.73 -2.22 -13.54
CA GLY A 396 8.58 -1.12 -12.99
C GLY A 396 8.05 0.26 -12.54
N ASN A 397 6.84 0.71 -12.89
CA ASN A 397 6.40 2.12 -12.71
C ASN A 397 5.83 2.52 -11.32
N VAL A 398 6.13 3.76 -10.89
CA VAL A 398 5.54 4.53 -9.77
C VAL A 398 5.23 5.96 -10.26
N VAL A 399 4.22 6.66 -9.73
CA VAL A 399 3.63 7.85 -10.41
C VAL A 399 3.84 9.23 -9.74
N LEU A 400 3.83 9.41 -8.41
CA LEU A 400 4.06 10.73 -7.77
C LEU A 400 4.80 10.62 -6.43
N GLY A 401 5.68 11.62 -6.16
CA GLY A 401 6.49 11.75 -4.94
C GLY A 401 5.90 12.67 -3.86
N PRO A 402 6.60 12.87 -2.73
CA PRO A 402 6.17 13.80 -1.68
C PRO A 402 6.41 15.27 -2.05
N LEU A 403 5.50 16.17 -1.65
CA LEU A 403 5.69 17.62 -1.72
C LEU A 403 6.61 18.07 -0.58
N GLU A 404 7.77 18.64 -0.92
CA GLU A 404 8.78 19.07 0.06
C GLU A 404 8.94 20.61 0.03
N GLY A 405 8.85 21.28 1.19
CA GLY A 405 9.09 22.73 1.27
C GLY A 405 8.70 23.43 2.58
N HIS A 406 7.66 22.99 3.28
CA HIS A 406 7.39 23.46 4.66
C HIS A 406 8.43 22.88 5.63
N THR A 407 8.83 23.67 6.63
CA THR A 407 9.86 23.26 7.61
C THR A 407 9.30 22.75 8.94
N ASP A 408 7.98 22.84 9.14
CA ASP A 408 7.28 22.32 10.31
C ASP A 408 5.89 21.75 9.93
N TRP A 409 5.01 21.47 10.89
CA TRP A 409 3.70 20.86 10.64
C TRP A 409 2.81 21.69 9.71
N VAL A 410 2.03 21.03 8.85
CA VAL A 410 1.05 21.66 7.95
C VAL A 410 -0.34 21.46 8.54
N ASN A 411 -0.99 22.56 8.95
CA ASN A 411 -2.24 22.52 9.70
C ASN A 411 -3.47 22.55 8.79
N SER A 412 -3.38 23.30 7.68
CA SER A 412 -4.49 23.49 6.76
C SER A 412 -4.01 23.45 5.32
N VAL A 413 -4.83 22.83 4.47
CA VAL A 413 -4.64 22.77 3.01
C VAL A 413 -5.97 23.00 2.31
N ALA A 414 -5.94 23.74 1.20
CA ALA A 414 -7.10 23.95 0.35
C ALA A 414 -6.72 23.84 -1.13
N PHE A 415 -7.64 23.34 -1.96
CA PHE A 415 -7.49 23.38 -3.42
C PHE A 415 -8.11 24.64 -3.99
N LEU A 416 -7.51 25.17 -5.05
CA LEU A 416 -8.19 26.09 -5.95
C LEU A 416 -9.32 25.35 -6.68
N GLN A 417 -10.42 26.04 -6.98
CA GLN A 417 -11.64 25.45 -7.56
C GLN A 417 -11.43 24.78 -8.94
N ASP A 418 -10.40 25.17 -9.69
CA ASP A 418 -10.02 24.52 -10.95
C ASP A 418 -9.16 23.26 -10.78
N GLY A 419 -8.79 22.94 -9.53
CA GLY A 419 -8.00 21.79 -9.12
C GLY A 419 -6.49 21.92 -9.37
N LYS A 420 -6.01 22.99 -10.02
CA LYS A 420 -4.60 23.07 -10.46
C LYS A 420 -3.65 23.47 -9.35
N CYS A 421 -4.08 24.32 -8.43
CA CYS A 421 -3.25 24.83 -7.34
C CYS A 421 -3.72 24.28 -5.99
N ILE A 422 -2.77 24.00 -5.10
CA ILE A 422 -2.99 23.69 -3.68
C ILE A 422 -2.40 24.84 -2.87
N VAL A 423 -3.06 25.32 -1.82
CA VAL A 423 -2.46 26.20 -0.80
C VAL A 423 -2.30 25.44 0.51
N SER A 424 -1.24 25.72 1.27
CA SER A 424 -0.97 25.15 2.58
C SER A 424 -0.49 26.21 3.58
N GLY A 425 -0.96 26.11 4.83
CA GLY A 425 -0.50 26.90 5.98
C GLY A 425 0.15 26.01 7.05
N SER A 426 1.17 26.52 7.74
CA SER A 426 2.07 25.71 8.58
C SER A 426 2.50 26.41 9.88
N ASP A 427 2.92 25.60 10.86
CA ASP A 427 3.66 26.00 12.07
C ASP A 427 4.98 26.73 11.75
N ASP A 428 5.51 26.58 10.53
CA ASP A 428 6.65 27.38 10.05
C ASP A 428 6.33 28.87 9.79
N LYS A 429 5.09 29.29 10.07
CA LYS A 429 4.56 30.66 9.96
C LYS A 429 4.40 31.16 8.53
N THR A 430 4.55 30.26 7.55
CA THR A 430 4.43 30.60 6.13
C THR A 430 3.23 29.94 5.46
N ILE A 431 2.85 30.52 4.33
CA ILE A 431 1.86 29.95 3.41
C ILE A 431 2.56 29.64 2.09
N ARG A 432 2.22 28.52 1.45
CA ARG A 432 2.78 28.10 0.16
C ARG A 432 1.68 27.68 -0.80
N VAL A 433 1.89 27.93 -2.10
CA VAL A 433 1.03 27.46 -3.19
C VAL A 433 1.83 26.49 -4.07
N TRP A 434 1.20 25.38 -4.45
CA TRP A 434 1.82 24.26 -5.17
C TRP A 434 1.06 23.96 -6.45
N ASP A 435 1.77 23.50 -7.48
CA ASP A 435 1.18 22.88 -8.67
C ASP A 435 0.75 21.45 -8.33
N SER A 436 -0.51 21.12 -8.61
CA SER A 436 -1.10 19.80 -8.30
C SER A 436 -0.68 18.68 -9.25
N GLU A 437 -0.15 19.00 -10.45
CA GLU A 437 0.27 18.04 -11.47
C GLU A 437 1.77 17.74 -11.35
N THR A 438 2.62 18.75 -11.10
CA THR A 438 4.07 18.57 -10.96
C THR A 438 4.53 18.41 -9.52
N GLY A 439 3.83 19.03 -8.56
CA GLY A 439 4.22 19.11 -7.15
C GLY A 439 5.22 20.22 -6.83
N ASP A 440 5.54 21.10 -7.78
CA ASP A 440 6.44 22.24 -7.57
C ASP A 440 5.77 23.37 -6.77
N VAL A 441 6.56 24.15 -6.02
CA VAL A 441 6.07 25.39 -5.38
C VAL A 441 5.90 26.47 -6.46
N VAL A 442 4.66 26.96 -6.62
CA VAL A 442 4.28 28.02 -7.57
C VAL A 442 4.40 29.41 -6.95
N LEU A 443 4.05 29.54 -5.65
CA LEU A 443 4.13 30.80 -4.92
C LEU A 443 4.51 30.57 -3.44
N GLY A 444 5.28 31.49 -2.88
CA GLY A 444 5.69 31.49 -1.47
C GLY A 444 7.15 31.07 -1.23
N PRO A 445 7.61 31.02 0.04
CA PRO A 445 6.82 31.24 1.25
C PRO A 445 6.26 32.67 1.35
N LEU A 446 4.99 32.80 1.69
CA LEU A 446 4.39 34.07 2.08
C LEU A 446 4.68 34.31 3.57
N GLU A 447 5.32 35.45 3.88
CA GLU A 447 5.75 35.82 5.23
C GLU A 447 4.95 37.04 5.72
N GLY A 448 4.37 36.95 6.92
CA GLY A 448 3.66 38.08 7.55
C GLY A 448 3.01 37.72 8.88
N HIS A 449 2.50 36.50 9.02
CA HIS A 449 2.12 35.95 10.32
C HIS A 449 3.34 35.82 11.25
N THR A 450 3.11 36.05 12.54
CA THR A 450 4.14 35.99 13.59
C THR A 450 4.05 34.73 14.44
N ASP A 451 2.99 33.94 14.31
CA ASP A 451 2.87 32.57 14.84
C ASP A 451 2.23 31.57 13.86
N TRP A 452 1.83 30.39 14.34
CA TRP A 452 1.35 29.26 13.55
C TRP A 452 0.14 29.60 12.67
N VAL A 453 0.18 29.24 11.38
CA VAL A 453 -0.96 29.40 10.48
C VAL A 453 -1.88 28.21 10.62
N ASN A 454 -3.04 28.42 11.25
CA ASN A 454 -4.00 27.36 11.58
C ASN A 454 -4.93 27.01 10.42
N SER A 455 -5.35 28.01 9.64
CA SER A 455 -6.39 27.86 8.61
C SER A 455 -6.09 28.71 7.38
N VAL A 456 -6.18 28.12 6.19
CA VAL A 456 -6.08 28.80 4.90
C VAL A 456 -7.23 28.43 3.96
N ALA A 457 -7.68 29.37 3.13
CA ALA A 457 -8.67 29.10 2.08
C ALA A 457 -8.48 30.02 0.86
N PHE A 458 -8.87 29.53 -0.32
CA PHE A 458 -8.98 30.36 -1.53
C PHE A 458 -10.36 31.05 -1.60
N LEU A 459 -10.40 32.21 -2.25
CA LEU A 459 -11.61 32.80 -2.80
C LEU A 459 -12.03 32.05 -4.08
N GLU A 460 -13.32 32.03 -4.43
CA GLU A 460 -13.84 31.23 -5.56
C GLU A 460 -13.28 31.64 -6.93
N ASP A 461 -12.91 32.91 -7.11
CA ASP A 461 -12.26 33.41 -8.33
C ASP A 461 -10.79 32.98 -8.44
N GLY A 462 -10.19 32.52 -7.33
CA GLY A 462 -8.80 32.16 -7.23
C GLY A 462 -7.84 33.34 -7.12
N GLU A 463 -8.29 34.59 -7.05
CA GLU A 463 -7.45 35.80 -6.98
C GLU A 463 -6.98 36.11 -5.55
N ARG A 464 -7.61 35.52 -4.53
CA ARG A 464 -7.32 35.79 -3.11
C ARG A 464 -7.15 34.52 -2.28
N ILE A 465 -6.28 34.61 -1.28
CA ILE A 465 -6.11 33.63 -0.20
C ILE A 465 -6.43 34.32 1.13
N ILE A 466 -7.14 33.66 2.05
CA ILE A 466 -7.23 34.06 3.47
C ILE A 466 -6.39 33.15 4.35
N SER A 467 -5.89 33.70 5.46
CA SER A 467 -5.24 32.95 6.52
C SER A 467 -5.63 33.45 7.91
N GLY A 468 -5.80 32.52 8.85
CA GLY A 468 -5.95 32.78 10.28
C GLY A 468 -4.86 32.06 11.09
N SER A 469 -4.42 32.68 12.18
CA SER A 469 -3.19 32.31 12.90
C SER A 469 -3.32 32.39 14.42
N ASP A 470 -2.37 31.76 15.11
CA ASP A 470 -2.13 31.86 16.56
C ASP A 470 -1.61 33.25 17.01
N ASP A 471 -1.35 34.18 16.09
CA ASP A 471 -1.00 35.58 16.39
C ASP A 471 -2.21 36.52 16.55
N ASP A 472 -3.41 35.97 16.78
CA ASP A 472 -4.71 36.65 16.87
C ASP A 472 -5.19 37.32 15.56
N THR A 473 -4.41 37.30 14.46
CA THR A 473 -4.70 38.06 13.24
C THR A 473 -5.26 37.21 12.07
N ILE A 474 -5.88 37.92 11.13
CA ILE A 474 -6.31 37.42 9.82
C ILE A 474 -5.67 38.28 8.73
N TYR A 475 -5.22 37.64 7.66
CA TYR A 475 -4.68 38.28 6.46
C TYR A 475 -5.43 37.82 5.19
N VAL A 476 -5.48 38.70 4.20
CA VAL A 476 -5.90 38.41 2.82
C VAL A 476 -4.72 38.69 1.89
N TRP A 477 -4.38 37.73 1.04
CA TRP A 477 -3.23 37.76 0.14
C TRP A 477 -3.67 37.73 -1.32
N ASP A 478 -2.88 38.33 -2.20
CA ASP A 478 -2.98 38.15 -3.65
C ASP A 478 -2.37 36.79 -4.03
N SER A 479 -3.11 35.97 -4.79
CA SER A 479 -2.69 34.61 -5.14
C SER A 479 -1.73 34.52 -6.33
N GLU A 480 -1.52 35.61 -7.08
CA GLU A 480 -0.56 35.68 -8.18
C GLU A 480 0.75 36.33 -7.71
N THR A 481 0.68 37.40 -6.91
CA THR A 481 1.88 38.13 -6.45
C THR A 481 2.38 37.72 -5.07
N GLY A 482 1.50 37.24 -4.20
CA GLY A 482 1.80 36.96 -2.79
C GLY A 482 1.78 38.21 -1.88
N ASP A 483 1.38 39.38 -2.39
CA ASP A 483 1.30 40.60 -1.59
C ASP A 483 0.09 40.57 -0.64
N VAL A 484 0.22 41.22 0.52
CA VAL A 484 -0.91 41.45 1.43
C VAL A 484 -1.89 42.46 0.82
N VAL A 485 -3.13 42.04 0.63
CA VAL A 485 -4.24 42.86 0.12
C VAL A 485 -5.02 43.51 1.28
N LEU A 486 -5.27 42.76 2.35
CA LEU A 486 -5.89 43.24 3.59
C LEU A 486 -5.27 42.55 4.82
N GLY A 487 -5.31 43.24 5.95
CA GLY A 487 -4.78 42.78 7.23
C GLY A 487 -3.58 43.59 7.74
N PRO A 488 -3.16 43.38 9.00
CA PRO A 488 -3.74 42.44 9.96
C PRO A 488 -5.11 42.90 10.45
N LEU A 489 -6.06 41.96 10.61
CA LEU A 489 -7.36 42.21 11.23
C LEU A 489 -7.29 41.82 12.73
N GLU A 490 -7.01 42.80 13.60
CA GLU A 490 -6.57 42.61 15.00
C GLU A 490 -7.69 42.68 16.06
N GLU A 491 -8.90 42.18 15.76
CA GLU A 491 -10.04 42.28 16.71
C GLU A 491 -10.34 41.00 17.51
N HIS A 492 -9.80 39.85 17.13
CA HIS A 492 -9.81 38.69 18.02
C HIS A 492 -8.82 38.91 19.17
N THR A 493 -9.05 38.24 20.31
CA THR A 493 -8.20 38.39 21.51
C THR A 493 -7.51 37.09 21.95
N ASP A 494 -7.51 36.10 21.07
CA ASP A 494 -6.92 34.76 21.22
C ASP A 494 -6.85 34.09 19.83
N SER A 495 -6.11 33.00 19.70
CA SER A 495 -5.82 32.27 18.44
C SER A 495 -7.01 32.17 17.48
N VAL A 496 -6.79 32.45 16.19
CA VAL A 496 -7.79 32.23 15.13
C VAL A 496 -7.61 30.82 14.57
N ASN A 497 -8.51 29.90 14.93
CA ASN A 497 -8.42 28.49 14.54
C ASN A 497 -8.91 28.22 13.11
N SER A 498 -9.89 29.00 12.64
CA SER A 498 -10.61 28.70 11.39
C SER A 498 -11.13 29.97 10.72
N VAL A 499 -10.90 30.08 9.40
CA VAL A 499 -11.41 31.16 8.55
C VAL A 499 -12.05 30.60 7.28
N ALA A 500 -13.10 31.27 6.80
CA ALA A 500 -13.76 30.92 5.53
C ALA A 500 -14.33 32.16 4.81
N PHE A 501 -14.30 32.16 3.48
CA PHE A 501 -15.01 33.15 2.65
C PHE A 501 -16.50 32.79 2.51
N SER A 502 -17.34 33.80 2.31
CA SER A 502 -18.70 33.65 1.81
C SER A 502 -18.69 33.29 0.32
N GLN A 503 -19.75 32.61 -0.12
CA GLN A 503 -19.91 32.18 -1.53
C GLN A 503 -19.92 33.34 -2.53
N ASP A 504 -20.36 34.53 -2.11
CA ASP A 504 -20.35 35.73 -2.95
C ASP A 504 -19.05 36.55 -2.84
N GLY A 505 -18.08 36.04 -2.09
CA GLY A 505 -16.75 36.62 -1.89
C GLY A 505 -16.70 37.86 -1.01
N LYS A 506 -17.83 38.40 -0.55
CA LYS A 506 -17.91 39.71 0.15
C LYS A 506 -17.64 39.64 1.65
N HIS A 507 -17.71 38.45 2.24
CA HIS A 507 -17.58 38.29 3.68
C HIS A 507 -16.56 37.22 4.04
N ILE A 508 -15.88 37.43 5.16
CA ILE A 508 -15.01 36.45 5.81
C ILE A 508 -15.63 36.12 7.16
N VAL A 509 -15.67 34.85 7.54
CA VAL A 509 -16.02 34.42 8.91
C VAL A 509 -14.79 33.85 9.59
N SER A 510 -14.63 34.14 10.87
CA SER A 510 -13.54 33.64 11.71
C SER A 510 -14.04 33.10 13.06
N GLY A 511 -13.44 32.01 13.52
CA GLY A 511 -13.65 31.43 14.85
C GLY A 511 -12.34 31.35 15.64
N SER A 512 -12.39 31.71 16.93
CA SER A 512 -11.21 31.90 17.78
C SER A 512 -11.30 31.16 19.13
N ASP A 513 -10.15 30.95 19.78
CA ASP A 513 -10.05 30.53 21.19
C ASP A 513 -10.71 31.55 22.15
N ASP A 514 -10.94 32.80 21.71
CA ASP A 514 -11.68 33.86 22.44
C ASP A 514 -13.18 33.56 22.64
N GLN A 515 -13.64 32.41 22.14
CA GLN A 515 -15.01 31.88 22.23
C GLN A 515 -16.03 32.65 21.39
N THR A 516 -15.58 33.53 20.50
CA THR A 516 -16.42 34.33 19.61
C THR A 516 -16.25 33.96 18.14
N ILE A 517 -17.25 34.36 17.36
CA ILE A 517 -17.22 34.32 15.89
C ILE A 517 -17.40 35.76 15.40
N ARG A 518 -16.65 36.15 14.38
CA ARG A 518 -16.75 37.46 13.75
C ARG A 518 -16.95 37.31 12.24
N VAL A 519 -17.67 38.27 11.65
CA VAL A 519 -17.88 38.39 10.21
C VAL A 519 -17.35 39.73 9.75
N TRP A 520 -16.51 39.70 8.72
CA TRP A 520 -15.77 40.83 8.19
C TRP A 520 -16.19 41.09 6.74
N ASP A 521 -16.07 42.32 6.29
CA ASP A 521 -16.16 42.69 4.88
C ASP A 521 -14.81 42.42 4.19
N SER A 522 -14.83 41.72 3.06
CA SER A 522 -13.63 41.24 2.38
C SER A 522 -12.95 42.26 1.46
N GLU A 523 -13.57 43.43 1.23
CA GLU A 523 -12.96 44.54 0.48
C GLU A 523 -12.36 45.59 1.41
N THR A 524 -12.93 45.78 2.61
CA THR A 524 -12.57 46.85 3.55
C THR A 524 -11.90 46.36 4.83
N GLY A 525 -12.15 45.12 5.25
CA GLY A 525 -11.71 44.59 6.55
C GLY A 525 -12.57 45.04 7.75
N ASP A 526 -13.65 45.81 7.53
CA ASP A 526 -14.54 46.24 8.61
C ASP A 526 -15.38 45.06 9.14
N ILE A 527 -15.68 45.06 10.45
CA ILE A 527 -16.60 44.06 11.03
C ILE A 527 -18.03 44.37 10.62
N VAL A 528 -18.65 43.43 9.91
CA VAL A 528 -20.06 43.47 9.51
C VAL A 528 -20.95 42.94 10.63
N LEU A 529 -20.57 41.81 11.26
CA LEU A 529 -21.32 41.17 12.33
C LEU A 529 -20.40 40.56 13.41
N GLY A 530 -20.90 40.56 14.64
CA GLY A 530 -20.22 40.00 15.81
C GLY A 530 -19.72 41.06 16.80
N PRO A 531 -18.99 40.64 17.86
CA PRO A 531 -18.66 39.26 18.18
C PRO A 531 -19.90 38.44 18.57
N LEU A 532 -20.14 37.34 17.86
CA LEU A 532 -21.23 36.40 18.14
C LEU A 532 -20.83 35.56 19.37
N LYS A 533 -21.67 35.55 20.41
CA LYS A 533 -21.36 34.92 21.71
C LYS A 533 -22.39 33.85 22.04
N GLY A 534 -21.92 32.66 22.37
CA GLY A 534 -22.79 31.54 22.76
C GLY A 534 -22.06 30.23 23.05
N HIS A 535 -20.89 30.00 22.42
CA HIS A 535 -20.00 28.94 22.87
C HIS A 535 -19.39 29.28 24.24
N THR A 536 -19.02 28.24 24.99
CA THR A 536 -18.47 28.33 26.36
C THR A 536 -17.01 27.89 26.45
N SER A 537 -16.39 27.64 25.30
CA SER A 537 -15.00 27.23 25.10
C SER A 537 -14.59 27.59 23.67
N PRO A 538 -13.28 27.52 23.33
CA PRO A 538 -12.77 27.83 21.99
C PRO A 538 -13.59 27.34 20.80
N VAL A 539 -13.71 28.18 19.78
CA VAL A 539 -14.33 27.84 18.49
C VAL A 539 -13.25 27.31 17.57
N THR A 540 -13.35 26.03 17.20
CA THR A 540 -12.31 25.28 16.48
C THR A 540 -12.50 25.32 14.96
N SER A 541 -13.74 25.44 14.50
CA SER A 541 -14.06 25.40 13.07
C SER A 541 -15.32 26.22 12.79
N VAL A 542 -15.28 27.00 11.70
CA VAL A 542 -16.41 27.78 11.17
C VAL A 542 -16.58 27.57 9.68
N ALA A 543 -17.83 27.64 9.19
CA ALA A 543 -18.12 27.65 7.76
C ALA A 543 -19.39 28.45 7.44
N PHE A 544 -19.43 29.09 6.27
CA PHE A 544 -20.66 29.67 5.72
C PHE A 544 -21.52 28.60 5.05
N SER A 545 -22.85 28.80 5.10
CA SER A 545 -23.77 28.10 4.21
C SER A 545 -23.59 28.57 2.77
N GLN A 546 -23.93 27.70 1.84
CA GLN A 546 -23.73 27.89 0.41
C GLN A 546 -24.76 28.85 -0.23
N ASP A 547 -25.84 29.14 0.49
CA ASP A 547 -26.76 30.24 0.18
C ASP A 547 -26.37 31.57 0.85
N GLY A 548 -25.26 31.58 1.61
CA GLY A 548 -24.71 32.74 2.30
C GLY A 548 -25.49 33.20 3.53
N LYS A 549 -26.62 32.56 3.90
CA LYS A 549 -27.55 33.03 4.95
C LYS A 549 -27.25 32.54 6.35
N ARG A 550 -26.34 31.58 6.51
CA ARG A 550 -26.05 30.95 7.80
C ARG A 550 -24.56 30.74 7.98
N ILE A 551 -24.16 30.66 9.25
CA ILE A 551 -22.82 30.28 9.68
C ILE A 551 -22.98 29.05 10.60
N VAL A 552 -22.09 28.07 10.49
CA VAL A 552 -21.97 26.97 11.46
C VAL A 552 -20.67 27.09 12.21
N SER A 553 -20.67 26.73 13.49
CA SER A 553 -19.48 26.69 14.34
C SER A 553 -19.42 25.41 15.18
N GLY A 554 -18.24 24.79 15.24
CA GLY A 554 -17.87 23.74 16.17
C GLY A 554 -16.97 24.28 17.28
N SER A 555 -17.03 23.67 18.47
CA SER A 555 -16.29 24.15 19.64
C SER A 555 -15.74 23.03 20.53
N ARG A 556 -14.73 23.39 21.34
CA ARG A 556 -14.25 22.57 22.47
C ARG A 556 -15.30 22.38 23.58
N ASP A 557 -16.43 23.10 23.55
CA ASP A 557 -17.57 22.85 24.45
C ASP A 557 -18.43 21.64 24.06
N GLN A 558 -17.99 20.84 23.07
CA GLN A 558 -18.66 19.63 22.56
C GLN A 558 -19.96 19.91 21.76
N THR A 559 -20.29 21.19 21.53
CA THR A 559 -21.52 21.58 20.83
C THR A 559 -21.25 22.18 19.46
N ILE A 560 -22.30 22.18 18.63
CA ILE A 560 -22.35 22.89 17.35
C ILE A 560 -23.45 23.94 17.41
N ARG A 561 -23.25 25.09 16.78
CA ARG A 561 -24.24 26.16 16.67
C ARG A 561 -24.40 26.62 15.23
N VAL A 562 -25.61 27.05 14.89
CA VAL A 562 -25.95 27.66 13.60
C VAL A 562 -26.46 29.07 13.85
N TRP A 563 -25.89 30.04 13.14
CA TRP A 563 -26.15 31.47 13.28
C TRP A 563 -26.72 32.02 11.98
N ASP A 564 -27.53 33.06 12.06
CA ASP A 564 -28.00 33.84 10.92
C ASP A 564 -26.91 34.84 10.49
N SER A 565 -26.58 34.88 9.21
CA SER A 565 -25.46 35.68 8.69
C SER A 565 -25.81 37.14 8.37
N GLU A 566 -27.06 37.57 8.55
CA GLU A 566 -27.46 38.99 8.43
C GLU A 566 -27.68 39.65 9.80
N THR A 567 -28.07 38.87 10.80
CA THR A 567 -28.45 39.36 12.15
C THR A 567 -27.52 38.91 13.27
N GLY A 568 -26.82 37.78 13.09
CA GLY A 568 -25.98 37.18 14.13
C GLY A 568 -26.75 36.39 15.21
N ASP A 569 -28.08 36.26 15.09
CA ASP A 569 -28.88 35.48 16.04
C ASP A 569 -28.63 33.97 15.89
N VAL A 570 -28.70 33.22 17.00
CA VAL A 570 -28.61 31.75 16.98
C VAL A 570 -29.89 31.17 16.39
N VAL A 571 -29.78 30.55 15.23
CA VAL A 571 -30.90 29.90 14.52
C VAL A 571 -31.11 28.47 15.04
N LEU A 572 -30.02 27.74 15.31
CA LEU A 572 -30.06 26.41 15.93
C LEU A 572 -28.92 26.20 16.93
N GLY A 573 -29.20 25.37 17.93
CA GLY A 573 -28.25 24.88 18.91
C GLY A 573 -28.37 25.52 20.31
N PRO A 574 -27.54 25.09 21.28
CA PRO A 574 -26.44 24.13 21.13
C PRO A 574 -26.92 22.75 20.69
N LEU A 575 -26.31 22.22 19.63
CA LEU A 575 -26.54 20.86 19.17
C LEU A 575 -25.60 19.95 19.96
N GLU A 576 -26.19 19.11 20.83
CA GLU A 576 -25.47 18.19 21.71
C GLU A 576 -25.48 16.77 21.13
N GLY A 577 -24.34 16.08 21.16
CA GLY A 577 -24.26 14.69 20.70
C GLY A 577 -22.85 14.11 20.61
N HIS A 578 -21.83 14.95 20.39
CA HIS A 578 -20.44 14.50 20.55
C HIS A 578 -20.07 14.32 22.03
N ALA A 579 -19.23 13.33 22.31
CA ALA A 579 -18.75 13.01 23.65
C ALA A 579 -17.42 13.69 24.01
N SER A 580 -16.83 14.40 23.05
CA SER A 580 -15.60 15.18 23.19
C SER A 580 -15.68 16.44 22.33
N LEU A 581 -14.60 17.23 22.29
CA LEU A 581 -14.50 18.45 21.49
C LEU A 581 -14.74 18.19 19.99
N VAL A 582 -15.36 19.15 19.32
CA VAL A 582 -15.56 19.15 17.87
C VAL A 582 -14.34 19.80 17.22
N ASN A 583 -13.71 19.15 16.24
CA ASN A 583 -12.52 19.67 15.55
C ASN A 583 -12.87 20.37 14.23
N SER A 584 -13.90 19.89 13.53
CA SER A 584 -14.24 20.35 12.20
C SER A 584 -15.75 20.36 12.00
N VAL A 585 -16.27 21.38 11.32
CA VAL A 585 -17.64 21.47 10.82
C VAL A 585 -17.65 21.93 9.36
N ALA A 586 -18.59 21.44 8.56
CA ALA A 586 -18.83 21.93 7.20
C ALA A 586 -20.31 21.81 6.81
N PHE A 587 -20.78 22.67 5.90
CA PHE A 587 -22.11 22.57 5.29
C PHE A 587 -22.08 21.72 4.00
N SER A 588 -23.20 21.05 3.72
CA SER A 588 -23.48 20.43 2.42
C SER A 588 -23.68 21.49 1.33
N ARG A 589 -23.54 21.11 0.05
CA ARG A 589 -23.66 22.07 -1.08
C ARG A 589 -25.02 22.75 -1.16
N ASP A 590 -26.07 22.09 -0.68
CA ASP A 590 -27.45 22.59 -0.63
C ASP A 590 -27.80 23.31 0.68
N SER A 591 -26.83 23.48 1.58
CA SER A 591 -26.96 24.08 2.93
C SER A 591 -27.90 23.38 3.91
N LYS A 592 -28.46 22.20 3.59
CA LYS A 592 -29.42 21.49 4.46
C LYS A 592 -28.78 20.59 5.51
N HIS A 593 -27.54 20.19 5.31
CA HIS A 593 -26.84 19.30 6.22
C HIS A 593 -25.54 19.92 6.70
N ILE A 594 -25.18 19.59 7.94
CA ILE A 594 -23.91 19.92 8.57
C ILE A 594 -23.22 18.60 8.87
N VAL A 595 -21.93 18.50 8.58
CA VAL A 595 -21.07 17.41 9.07
C VAL A 595 -20.17 17.93 10.17
N SER A 596 -19.86 17.08 11.15
CA SER A 596 -18.88 17.37 12.19
C SER A 596 -17.99 16.19 12.54
N GLY A 597 -16.69 16.43 12.72
CA GLY A 597 -15.71 15.46 13.23
C GLY A 597 -15.24 15.83 14.64
N SER A 598 -15.00 14.83 15.49
CA SER A 598 -14.68 15.01 16.91
C SER A 598 -13.55 14.10 17.43
N ASP A 599 -12.98 14.51 18.56
CA ASP A 599 -12.11 13.70 19.41
C ASP A 599 -12.76 12.42 19.96
N ASP A 600 -14.09 12.32 19.93
CA ASP A 600 -14.81 11.09 20.30
C ASP A 600 -14.69 9.95 19.26
N GLN A 601 -13.87 10.14 18.23
CA GLN A 601 -13.59 9.20 17.12
C GLN A 601 -14.76 9.05 16.13
N THR A 602 -15.83 9.84 16.29
CA THR A 602 -17.03 9.77 15.44
C THR A 602 -17.15 10.98 14.51
N ILE A 603 -17.89 10.78 13.43
CA ILE A 603 -18.43 11.86 12.60
C ILE A 603 -19.96 11.87 12.77
N ARG A 604 -20.58 13.06 12.74
CA ARG A 604 -22.04 13.20 12.84
C ARG A 604 -22.58 14.07 11.72
N ILE A 605 -23.82 13.81 11.33
CA ILE A 605 -24.55 14.59 10.33
C ILE A 605 -25.79 15.18 10.99
N TRP A 606 -26.00 16.48 10.80
CA TRP A 606 -27.07 17.25 11.43
C TRP A 606 -27.92 17.92 10.37
N ASP A 607 -29.23 17.96 10.57
CA ASP A 607 -30.13 18.78 9.76
C ASP A 607 -29.99 20.27 10.16
N SER A 608 -29.81 21.16 9.17
CA SER A 608 -29.58 22.59 9.39
C SER A 608 -30.86 23.41 9.57
N GLU A 609 -32.04 22.82 9.43
CA GLU A 609 -33.34 23.45 9.73
C GLU A 609 -33.95 22.96 11.06
N THR A 610 -33.80 21.69 11.41
CA THR A 610 -34.36 21.10 12.64
C THR A 610 -33.34 20.90 13.77
N GLY A 611 -32.07 20.70 13.43
CA GLY A 611 -31.03 20.29 14.39
C GLY A 611 -31.03 18.79 14.71
N ASP A 612 -31.83 17.97 14.02
CA ASP A 612 -31.85 16.52 14.22
C ASP A 612 -30.50 15.89 13.84
N VAL A 613 -30.01 14.98 14.68
CA VAL A 613 -28.72 14.29 14.50
C VAL A 613 -28.89 12.88 13.95
N SER A 614 -27.97 12.48 13.09
CA SER A 614 -27.93 11.18 12.44
C SER A 614 -26.52 10.58 12.46
N GLY A 615 -26.42 9.27 12.69
CA GLY A 615 -25.17 8.62 13.09
C GLY A 615 -24.80 8.88 14.55
N PRO A 616 -23.89 8.06 15.12
CA PRO A 616 -22.47 8.30 14.90
C PRO A 616 -21.91 7.42 13.78
N LEU A 617 -21.13 8.06 12.91
CA LEU A 617 -20.28 7.40 11.94
C LEU A 617 -19.01 6.92 12.65
N GLU A 618 -19.02 5.66 13.06
CA GLU A 618 -17.89 4.99 13.72
C GLU A 618 -17.02 4.26 12.68
N GLY A 619 -15.70 4.38 12.79
CA GLY A 619 -14.76 3.71 11.89
C GLY A 619 -13.32 4.18 12.00
N HIS A 620 -13.08 5.39 12.52
CA HIS A 620 -11.75 5.84 12.92
C HIS A 620 -11.33 5.24 14.26
N ALA A 621 -10.03 4.95 14.40
CA ALA A 621 -9.45 4.38 15.63
C ALA A 621 -8.82 5.45 16.55
N SER A 622 -8.97 6.73 16.18
CA SER A 622 -8.46 7.91 16.89
C SER A 622 -9.27 9.14 16.49
N LEU A 623 -9.02 10.26 17.17
CA LEU A 623 -9.70 11.54 16.95
C LEU A 623 -9.76 11.97 15.47
N VAL A 624 -10.89 12.52 15.06
CA VAL A 624 -11.14 13.02 13.70
C VAL A 624 -10.78 14.50 13.65
N ASN A 625 -9.75 14.86 12.88
CA ASN A 625 -9.22 16.22 12.80
C ASN A 625 -10.01 17.11 11.83
N SER A 626 -10.44 16.55 10.70
CA SER A 626 -11.03 17.33 9.60
C SER A 626 -12.15 16.56 8.93
N THR A 627 -13.20 17.26 8.53
CA THR A 627 -14.34 16.74 7.77
C THR A 627 -14.81 17.73 6.70
N ALA A 628 -15.19 17.25 5.51
CA ALA A 628 -15.77 18.10 4.46
C ALA A 628 -16.75 17.33 3.57
N PHE A 629 -17.73 18.02 2.97
CA PHE A 629 -18.59 17.42 1.94
C PHE A 629 -17.93 17.44 0.56
N SER A 630 -18.30 16.51 -0.32
CA SER A 630 -18.03 16.63 -1.77
C SER A 630 -18.90 17.71 -2.42
N GLN A 631 -18.49 18.22 -3.58
CA GLN A 631 -19.22 19.30 -4.26
C GLN A 631 -20.64 18.93 -4.71
N ASP A 632 -20.92 17.65 -4.92
CA ASP A 632 -22.28 17.15 -5.19
C ASP A 632 -23.12 16.94 -3.92
N GLY A 633 -22.57 17.23 -2.73
CA GLY A 633 -23.24 17.11 -1.43
C GLY A 633 -23.43 15.68 -0.94
N ASN A 634 -23.24 14.69 -1.81
CA ASN A 634 -23.48 13.29 -1.50
C ASN A 634 -22.45 12.76 -0.49
N CYS A 635 -21.16 12.98 -0.73
CA CYS A 635 -20.10 12.36 0.05
C CYS A 635 -19.63 13.25 1.21
N ILE A 636 -19.07 12.63 2.25
CA ILE A 636 -18.35 13.27 3.35
C ILE A 636 -16.95 12.68 3.41
N ILE A 637 -15.89 13.48 3.49
CA ILE A 637 -14.52 13.04 3.79
C ILE A 637 -14.16 13.31 5.23
N SER A 638 -13.31 12.47 5.80
CA SER A 638 -12.74 12.64 7.13
C SER A 638 -11.28 12.23 7.18
N GLY A 639 -10.46 12.99 7.91
CA GLY A 639 -9.07 12.65 8.23
C GLY A 639 -8.88 12.47 9.73
N SER A 640 -8.19 11.40 10.15
CA SER A 640 -7.99 11.07 11.56
C SER A 640 -6.50 10.87 11.91
N SER A 641 -6.19 11.11 13.18
CA SER A 641 -4.87 10.82 13.79
C SER A 641 -4.52 9.32 13.84
N ASP A 642 -5.45 8.43 13.44
CA ASP A 642 -5.19 7.01 13.19
C ASP A 642 -4.37 6.73 11.91
N LYS A 643 -4.06 7.79 11.14
CA LYS A 643 -3.32 7.77 9.86
C LYS A 643 -4.16 7.30 8.67
N THR A 644 -5.49 7.46 8.74
CA THR A 644 -6.42 7.13 7.66
C THR A 644 -7.25 8.34 7.21
N ILE A 645 -7.73 8.27 5.97
CA ILE A 645 -8.74 9.18 5.41
C ILE A 645 -9.88 8.31 4.86
N CYS A 646 -11.11 8.57 5.31
CA CYS A 646 -12.32 7.83 4.95
C CYS A 646 -13.31 8.73 4.19
N LEU A 647 -14.15 8.14 3.33
CA LEU A 647 -15.28 8.83 2.69
C LEU A 647 -16.59 8.05 2.92
N TRP A 648 -17.59 8.77 3.40
CA TRP A 648 -18.92 8.36 3.85
C TRP A 648 -19.97 9.03 2.93
N ASP A 649 -21.28 8.76 3.08
CA ASP A 649 -22.32 9.63 2.47
C ASP A 649 -23.27 10.23 3.49
N ALA A 650 -23.82 11.33 3.02
CA ALA A 650 -24.69 12.23 3.75
C ALA A 650 -26.09 11.65 3.99
N GLU A 651 -26.56 10.72 3.14
CA GLU A 651 -27.97 10.34 3.07
C GLU A 651 -28.29 9.10 3.92
N THR A 652 -27.41 8.09 3.93
CA THR A 652 -27.68 6.85 4.68
C THR A 652 -27.10 6.85 6.10
N THR A 653 -26.22 7.80 6.43
CA THR A 653 -25.53 7.91 7.73
C THR A 653 -24.80 6.63 8.14
N GLN A 654 -24.29 5.96 7.12
CA GLN A 654 -23.30 4.91 7.21
C GLN A 654 -22.05 5.43 6.48
N ILE A 655 -20.93 4.74 6.59
CA ILE A 655 -19.99 4.80 5.47
C ILE A 655 -20.78 4.31 4.23
N VAL A 656 -20.62 4.90 3.05
CA VAL A 656 -21.38 4.61 1.79
C VAL A 656 -20.39 4.45 0.66
N GLY A 657 -20.53 3.71 -0.45
CA GLY A 657 -21.60 2.91 -1.11
C GLY A 657 -23.12 3.12 -0.90
N SER A 658 -23.82 3.52 -2.00
CA SER A 658 -25.28 3.72 -2.21
C SER A 658 -26.02 4.82 -1.39
N SER A 659 -26.71 5.80 -2.00
CA SER A 659 -27.17 5.89 -3.40
C SER A 659 -27.76 7.25 -3.84
N LEU A 660 -27.53 7.67 -5.10
CA LEU A 660 -28.56 8.33 -5.95
C LEU A 660 -28.09 8.29 -7.42
N GLU A 661 -28.91 8.09 -8.46
CA GLU A 661 -30.26 7.53 -8.52
C GLU A 661 -30.41 6.70 -9.81
N ARG A 662 -31.52 5.96 -9.94
CA ARG A 662 -31.79 5.08 -11.09
C ARG A 662 -32.01 5.85 -12.39
N HIS A 663 -31.08 5.72 -13.33
CA HIS A 663 -31.53 5.52 -14.70
C HIS A 663 -32.14 4.12 -14.82
N THR A 664 -33.47 4.10 -14.90
CA THR A 664 -34.22 2.91 -15.29
C THR A 664 -33.83 2.46 -16.69
N CYS A 665 -32.98 1.45 -16.81
CA CYS A 665 -33.36 0.36 -17.70
C CYS A 665 -34.64 -0.26 -17.13
N PRO A 666 -35.70 -0.45 -17.93
CA PRO A 666 -37.01 -0.77 -17.39
C PRO A 666 -37.00 -2.17 -16.76
N VAL A 667 -37.09 -2.23 -15.43
CA VAL A 667 -37.65 -3.40 -14.76
C VAL A 667 -39.15 -3.37 -15.02
N SER A 668 -39.56 -3.94 -16.15
CA SER A 668 -40.84 -4.66 -16.13
C SER A 668 -40.68 -5.80 -15.13
N SER A 669 -41.63 -5.89 -14.21
CA SER A 669 -41.58 -6.79 -13.07
C SER A 669 -41.34 -8.26 -13.48
N ALA A 670 -40.15 -8.78 -13.17
CA ALA A 670 -39.87 -10.20 -13.10
C ALA A 670 -39.50 -10.53 -11.64
N PRO A 671 -40.25 -11.40 -10.92
CA PRO A 671 -39.95 -11.69 -9.52
C PRO A 671 -38.63 -12.47 -9.39
N GLY A 672 -37.74 -12.06 -8.46
CA GLY A 672 -36.69 -12.96 -7.94
C GLY A 672 -35.24 -12.46 -7.82
N SER A 673 -34.92 -11.16 -7.89
CA SER A 673 -33.54 -10.66 -7.73
C SER A 673 -33.29 -10.02 -6.35
N GLY A 674 -32.86 -10.82 -5.37
CA GLY A 674 -32.49 -10.37 -4.01
C GLY A 674 -31.11 -9.70 -3.95
N LEU A 675 -31.04 -8.42 -4.34
CA LEU A 675 -29.83 -7.60 -4.25
C LEU A 675 -29.63 -6.91 -2.88
N GLY A 676 -30.68 -6.83 -2.05
CA GLY A 676 -30.62 -6.18 -0.74
C GLY A 676 -29.99 -7.02 0.39
N ASP A 677 -29.80 -8.33 0.19
CA ASP A 677 -29.41 -9.28 1.24
C ASP A 677 -27.90 -9.62 1.26
N ILE A 678 -27.08 -8.91 0.47
CA ILE A 678 -25.69 -9.32 0.16
C ILE A 678 -24.66 -8.66 1.08
N PHE A 679 -24.89 -7.39 1.41
CA PHE A 679 -23.98 -6.55 2.18
C PHE A 679 -24.69 -6.11 3.46
N ILE A 680 -24.33 -6.74 4.57
CA ILE A 680 -24.90 -6.49 5.91
C ILE A 680 -23.73 -6.16 6.86
N ASP A 681 -23.99 -5.60 8.04
CA ASP A 681 -23.01 -5.07 9.02
C ASP A 681 -21.86 -6.02 9.42
N ASN A 682 -21.96 -7.32 9.11
CA ASN A 682 -20.94 -8.34 9.38
C ASN A 682 -20.09 -8.73 8.15
N THR A 683 -20.12 -7.97 7.05
CA THR A 683 -19.28 -8.24 5.87
C THR A 683 -17.81 -7.99 6.20
N ARG A 684 -16.90 -8.94 5.94
CA ARG A 684 -15.48 -8.86 6.33
C ARG A 684 -14.55 -9.22 5.19
N HIS A 685 -13.29 -8.79 5.31
CA HIS A 685 -12.19 -9.12 4.41
C HIS A 685 -11.31 -10.17 5.08
N GLU A 686 -11.21 -11.35 4.49
CA GLU A 686 -10.36 -12.45 4.96
C GLU A 686 -9.56 -12.99 3.76
N GLY A 687 -8.23 -12.87 3.78
CA GLY A 687 -7.36 -13.44 2.74
C GLY A 687 -7.66 -12.99 1.30
N GLY A 688 -8.08 -11.73 1.11
CA GLY A 688 -8.45 -11.19 -0.22
C GLY A 688 -9.89 -11.45 -0.65
N TRP A 689 -10.66 -12.22 0.12
CA TRP A 689 -12.06 -12.48 -0.12
C TRP A 689 -12.96 -11.48 0.57
N LEU A 690 -13.99 -11.04 -0.14
CA LEU A 690 -15.14 -10.37 0.46
C LEU A 690 -16.19 -11.41 0.85
N VAL A 691 -16.48 -11.51 2.15
CA VAL A 691 -17.31 -12.58 2.73
C VAL A 691 -18.52 -11.97 3.46
N ASN A 692 -19.72 -12.51 3.20
CA ASN A 692 -20.94 -12.06 3.88
C ASN A 692 -21.18 -12.76 5.22
N SER A 693 -22.24 -12.35 5.95
CA SER A 693 -22.64 -12.90 7.25
C SER A 693 -22.97 -14.41 7.27
N SER A 694 -23.09 -15.04 6.11
CA SER A 694 -23.38 -16.47 5.94
C SER A 694 -22.11 -17.28 5.57
N SER A 695 -20.93 -16.65 5.63
CA SER A 695 -19.65 -17.20 5.15
C SER A 695 -19.61 -17.50 3.64
N CYS A 696 -20.49 -16.87 2.84
CA CYS A 696 -20.46 -17.02 1.38
C CYS A 696 -19.43 -16.08 0.75
N LEU A 697 -18.59 -16.63 -0.13
CA LEU A 697 -17.61 -15.86 -0.94
C LEU A 697 -18.34 -15.08 -2.03
N LEU A 698 -18.18 -13.75 -2.06
CA LEU A 698 -18.85 -12.88 -3.04
C LEU A 698 -17.97 -12.64 -4.27
N PHE A 699 -16.77 -12.10 -4.06
CA PHE A 699 -15.72 -11.93 -5.04
C PHE A 699 -14.37 -11.73 -4.34
N TRP A 700 -13.28 -11.97 -5.07
CA TRP A 700 -11.91 -11.80 -4.61
C TRP A 700 -11.29 -10.52 -5.19
N LEU A 701 -10.42 -9.87 -4.42
CA LEU A 701 -9.79 -8.61 -4.76
C LEU A 701 -8.26 -8.74 -4.81
N PRO A 702 -7.57 -8.22 -5.85
CA PRO A 702 -6.11 -8.12 -5.86
C PRO A 702 -5.58 -7.24 -4.71
N SER A 703 -4.36 -7.51 -4.26
CA SER A 703 -3.68 -6.77 -3.18
C SER A 703 -3.66 -5.25 -3.36
N TRP A 704 -3.35 -4.78 -4.58
CA TRP A 704 -3.37 -3.35 -4.94
C TRP A 704 -4.79 -2.76 -4.96
N ASN A 705 -5.84 -3.58 -5.02
CA ASN A 705 -7.23 -3.13 -4.91
C ASN A 705 -7.78 -3.18 -3.48
N ARG A 706 -7.05 -3.75 -2.50
CA ARG A 706 -7.47 -3.84 -1.09
C ARG A 706 -7.15 -2.58 -0.29
N LYS A 707 -5.95 -2.02 -0.48
CA LYS A 707 -5.56 -0.76 0.16
C LYS A 707 -6.33 0.38 -0.50
N GLY A 708 -7.33 0.89 0.20
CA GLY A 708 -8.31 1.83 -0.35
C GLY A 708 -9.43 1.19 -1.14
N LEU A 709 -9.80 -0.07 -0.84
CA LEU A 709 -11.06 -0.63 -1.32
C LEU A 709 -12.23 0.22 -0.83
N TYR A 710 -13.10 0.60 -1.77
CA TYR A 710 -14.42 1.07 -1.44
C TYR A 710 -15.26 -0.12 -1.00
N TRP A 711 -15.63 -0.17 0.27
CA TRP A 711 -16.67 -1.08 0.72
C TRP A 711 -18.00 -0.74 0.01
N PRO A 712 -19.06 -1.57 0.16
CA PRO A 712 -20.45 -1.11 -0.02
C PRO A 712 -20.79 0.06 0.92
N ARG A 713 -19.81 0.40 1.75
CA ARG A 713 -19.65 1.42 2.76
C ARG A 713 -18.26 2.08 2.67
N THR A 714 -17.84 2.57 1.50
CA THR A 714 -16.83 3.66 1.38
C THR A 714 -16.90 4.32 0.00
N LEU A 715 -16.63 5.62 -0.05
CA LEU A 715 -16.88 6.47 -1.21
C LEU A 715 -15.57 7.03 -1.83
N LEU A 716 -14.46 6.87 -1.11
CA LEU A 716 -13.06 7.23 -1.38
C LEU A 716 -12.26 6.82 -0.13
N VAL A 717 -11.00 6.45 -0.31
CA VAL A 717 -10.02 6.27 0.77
C VAL A 717 -8.73 6.89 0.28
N ILE A 718 -8.10 7.76 1.04
CA ILE A 718 -6.82 8.36 0.67
C ILE A 718 -5.75 7.83 1.62
N GLY A 719 -4.75 7.14 1.06
CA GLY A 719 -3.61 6.61 1.81
C GLY A 719 -2.37 6.55 0.94
N ARG A 720 -1.18 6.76 1.52
CA ARG A 720 0.09 6.81 0.78
C ARG A 720 0.30 5.54 -0.07
N GLY A 721 0.29 5.72 -1.40
CA GLY A 721 0.97 4.83 -2.36
C GLY A 721 0.12 4.00 -3.32
N VAL A 722 -1.22 4.02 -3.27
CA VAL A 722 -2.07 3.24 -4.21
C VAL A 722 -3.40 3.97 -4.49
N PRO A 723 -3.89 4.06 -5.75
CA PRO A 723 -5.20 4.66 -6.05
C PRO A 723 -6.37 3.78 -5.56
N PRO A 724 -7.40 4.37 -4.94
CA PRO A 724 -8.46 3.60 -4.27
C PRO A 724 -9.49 3.02 -5.26
N THR A 725 -10.11 1.89 -4.87
CA THR A 725 -10.85 1.00 -5.78
C THR A 725 -12.35 1.07 -5.58
N GLN A 726 -13.06 1.64 -6.56
CA GLN A 726 -14.53 1.82 -6.55
C GLN A 726 -15.23 0.79 -7.44
N LEU A 727 -16.30 0.14 -6.94
CA LEU A 727 -17.01 -0.94 -7.64
C LEU A 727 -18.37 -0.48 -8.20
N ASP A 728 -18.67 -0.80 -9.47
CA ASP A 728 -20.04 -0.72 -10.01
C ASP A 728 -20.75 -2.07 -9.91
N LEU A 729 -21.79 -2.10 -9.08
CA LEU A 729 -22.64 -3.26 -8.81
C LEU A 729 -23.96 -3.26 -9.61
N CYS A 730 -24.27 -2.21 -10.39
CA CYS A 730 -25.61 -2.01 -10.95
C CYS A 730 -26.07 -3.11 -11.92
N ASN A 731 -25.13 -3.77 -12.60
CA ASN A 731 -25.39 -4.89 -13.51
C ASN A 731 -24.84 -6.23 -12.99
N PHE A 732 -24.31 -6.27 -11.76
CA PHE A 732 -23.59 -7.41 -11.21
C PHE A 732 -24.54 -8.58 -10.89
N VAL A 733 -24.28 -9.73 -11.52
CA VAL A 733 -25.06 -10.96 -11.31
C VAL A 733 -24.26 -11.95 -10.46
N HIS A 734 -24.81 -12.37 -9.34
CA HIS A 734 -24.17 -13.29 -8.38
C HIS A 734 -25.12 -14.45 -8.01
N GLY A 735 -24.61 -15.42 -7.23
CA GLY A 735 -25.37 -16.61 -6.81
C GLY A 735 -25.92 -17.40 -8.00
N ASP A 736 -27.10 -18.01 -7.83
CA ASP A 736 -27.72 -18.90 -8.83
C ASP A 736 -28.02 -18.24 -10.19
N SER A 737 -28.01 -16.91 -10.27
CA SER A 737 -28.24 -16.18 -11.51
C SER A 737 -27.01 -16.05 -12.43
N TRP A 738 -25.81 -16.51 -12.01
CA TRP A 738 -24.54 -16.34 -12.73
C TRP A 738 -24.56 -16.70 -14.22
N HIS A 739 -25.44 -17.60 -14.66
CA HIS A 739 -25.64 -17.96 -16.07
C HIS A 739 -26.07 -16.78 -16.98
N LYS A 740 -26.47 -15.62 -16.42
CA LYS A 740 -26.99 -14.45 -17.15
C LYS A 740 -25.93 -13.44 -17.61
N PHE A 741 -24.63 -13.66 -17.36
CA PHE A 741 -23.56 -12.72 -17.77
C PHE A 741 -23.50 -12.41 -19.28
N LYS A 742 -24.03 -13.31 -20.11
CA LYS A 742 -23.92 -13.29 -21.58
C LYS A 742 -25.18 -12.78 -22.31
N ALA A 743 -26.20 -12.36 -21.56
CA ALA A 743 -27.57 -12.10 -22.04
C ALA A 743 -27.96 -10.62 -21.90
#